data_AF-A0A7K8CDE4-F1
#
_entry.id   AF-A0A7K8CDE4-F1
#
_cell.length_a   1.000
_cell.length_b   1.000
_cell.length_c   1.000
_cell.angle_alpha   90.00
_cell.angle_beta   90.00
_cell.angle_gamma   90.00
#
_symmetry.space_group_name_H-M   'P 1'
#
loop_
_entity.id
_entity.type
_entity.pdbx_description
1 polymer ?
#
loop_
_entity_poly.entity_id
_entity_poly.type
_entity_poly.pdbx_seq_one_letter_code
_entity_poly.pdbx_strand_id
1 'polypeptide(L)'
;CGGTLKGLNGTIESPGFPYGYPNGANCTWVIIAEERNRIQIVFQSFALEEEYDYLSLYDGHPHPANFRTRLTGFHLPPPVTSTKSVFSLRLTSDFAVSAHGFKVYYEELQSSSCGNPGVPPKGILYGTRFDVGDKIRYSCVTGYILDGHPQLTCIANSVSTASWDFPVPICRAEDACGGTMRGSSGIISSPNFPHEYHNNADCTWTIVAEPGDTISLIFTDFQMEEKYDYLEIEGSEPPTIGISGMNIPPPVISNKNWLRLHFVTDSNHRYRGFSAHYQVKKAIDFKSRGFKLFPGKDNSNKFSILNEGGIKQASNLCPDPGEPENGKRIGSDFSLGATVRFSCDEDYVLQGSKSITCQRIAEVFAAWSDHRPVCKVKTCGSNLQGPGGTFTSPNFPFQYDSNAQCVWVITAINTNKVIQINFEEFDLEIGYDTLTIGDGGEVGDPKTVLQVLTGSFVPDLIVSMSNQMWLHLQTDESVGSIGFKVNYKEIEKESCGDPGTPLYGIREGDGFSNRDVLRFECQFGFELIGEKSIICQENNQWSANIPICIFPCLSNFTAPMGTVLSPDYPEGYGNNLNCIWTIISDPGSRIHLSFNDFDLESQFDFLAVKDGDSPDSPIIGTFTGAEVPSHLTSNGHILRLEFQADHSMSGRGFNITYNTFGHNECPDPGVPINARRFGDNFQLGSSISVICEEGFIKTQGTETITCILMDGKVMWSGPIPKCGAPCGGHFSSPSGVILSPGWPGYYKDSLNCEWVIEAEPGHSIKITFERFQTELNYDVLEVHDGPNLLSPLLGSYNGTQVPQFLFSSSNFMYLLFTTDNSRSNNGFKIHYESVTVNTYSCLDPGIPVHGRRYGHDFSIGSTVSFSCDPGYELSHEEPLLCEKNHWWSHPLPTCDALCGGDVRGPSGTILSPGYPDLYPNSLNCTWTVDVTHGKG
;
A
#
# COMPACT_ATOMS: atom_id res chain seq x y z
N CYS A 1 -10.79 -9.69 -20.25
CA CYS A 1 -11.03 -11.16 -20.29
C CYS A 1 -12.04 -11.56 -19.21
N GLY A 2 -12.48 -12.82 -19.16
CA GLY A 2 -13.41 -13.34 -18.14
C GLY A 2 -14.83 -13.55 -18.65
N GLY A 3 -15.80 -13.69 -17.74
CA GLY A 3 -17.19 -13.99 -18.09
C GLY A 3 -18.12 -14.26 -16.90
N THR A 4 -19.40 -14.45 -17.18
CA THR A 4 -20.41 -14.81 -16.17
C THR A 4 -20.57 -16.32 -16.08
N LEU A 5 -20.50 -16.86 -14.87
CA LEU A 5 -20.58 -18.28 -14.57
C LEU A 5 -21.87 -18.56 -13.80
N LYS A 6 -22.61 -19.57 -14.24
CA LYS A 6 -23.87 -20.02 -13.63
C LYS A 6 -23.82 -21.54 -13.49
N GLY A 7 -24.09 -22.05 -12.29
CA GLY A 7 -24.08 -23.48 -11.98
C GLY A 7 -23.74 -23.73 -10.51
N LEU A 8 -24.14 -24.90 -10.01
CA LEU A 8 -23.96 -25.31 -8.60
C LEU A 8 -22.47 -25.41 -8.20
N ASN A 9 -21.59 -25.64 -9.16
CA ASN A 9 -20.14 -25.58 -8.97
C ASN A 9 -19.44 -25.36 -10.32
N GLY A 10 -18.15 -25.03 -10.25
CA GLY A 10 -17.30 -24.93 -11.43
C GLY A 10 -15.87 -24.55 -11.08
N THR A 11 -15.08 -24.27 -12.12
CA THR A 11 -13.66 -23.93 -11.96
C THR A 11 -13.32 -22.70 -12.78
N ILE A 12 -12.53 -21.80 -12.19
CA ILE A 12 -12.00 -20.60 -12.82
C ILE A 12 -10.49 -20.75 -12.86
N GLU A 13 -9.93 -20.59 -14.03
CA GLU A 13 -8.49 -20.55 -14.24
C GLU A 13 -8.15 -19.15 -14.77
N SER A 14 -7.07 -18.56 -14.26
CA SER A 14 -6.49 -17.36 -14.87
C SER A 14 -6.10 -17.67 -16.32
N PRO A 15 -6.13 -16.70 -17.24
CA PRO A 15 -5.73 -16.96 -18.63
C PRO A 15 -4.31 -17.50 -18.66
N GLY A 16 -4.04 -18.52 -19.48
CA GLY A 16 -2.70 -19.11 -19.59
C GLY A 16 -2.28 -20.06 -18.45
N PHE A 17 -3.12 -20.29 -17.43
CA PHE A 17 -2.85 -21.25 -16.35
C PHE A 17 -2.56 -22.67 -16.89
N PRO A 18 -1.58 -23.42 -16.33
CA PRO A 18 -0.65 -23.03 -15.26
C PRO A 18 0.62 -22.32 -15.76
N TYR A 19 0.72 -21.97 -17.04
CA TYR A 19 1.95 -21.52 -17.71
C TYR A 19 2.22 -20.01 -17.62
N GLY A 20 1.38 -19.25 -16.91
CA GLY A 20 1.52 -17.80 -16.75
C GLY A 20 0.35 -17.02 -17.33
N TYR A 21 -0.12 -15.99 -16.62
CA TYR A 21 -1.14 -15.07 -17.16
C TYR A 21 -0.52 -13.96 -18.01
N PRO A 22 -1.29 -13.29 -18.91
CA PRO A 22 -0.77 -12.21 -19.73
C PRO A 22 -0.45 -10.97 -18.89
N ASN A 23 0.62 -10.26 -19.22
CA ASN A 23 0.89 -8.93 -18.68
C ASN A 23 -0.19 -7.94 -19.17
N GLY A 24 -0.61 -7.01 -18.32
CA GLY A 24 -1.68 -6.04 -18.55
C GLY A 24 -3.08 -6.68 -18.55
N ALA A 25 -3.21 -7.90 -18.02
CA ALA A 25 -4.46 -8.62 -17.99
C ALA A 25 -5.44 -7.95 -17.02
N ASN A 26 -6.57 -7.52 -17.57
CA ASN A 26 -7.75 -7.15 -16.81
C ASN A 26 -8.87 -8.15 -17.09
N CYS A 27 -9.00 -9.15 -16.22
CA CYS A 27 -10.00 -10.20 -16.36
C CYS A 27 -11.01 -10.14 -15.22
N THR A 28 -12.30 -10.18 -15.53
CA THR A 28 -13.36 -10.21 -14.51
C THR A 28 -14.27 -11.41 -14.71
N TRP A 29 -14.42 -12.23 -13.67
CA TRP A 29 -15.39 -13.32 -13.60
C TRP A 29 -16.49 -12.98 -12.60
N VAL A 30 -17.74 -13.24 -12.97
CA VAL A 30 -18.90 -13.01 -12.10
C VAL A 30 -19.63 -14.34 -11.93
N ILE A 31 -19.60 -14.89 -10.72
CA ILE A 31 -20.31 -16.11 -10.35
C ILE A 31 -21.69 -15.72 -9.84
N ILE A 32 -22.74 -16.35 -10.36
CA ILE A 32 -24.13 -16.12 -9.96
C ILE A 32 -24.73 -17.44 -9.49
N ALA A 33 -25.05 -17.51 -8.20
CA ALA A 33 -25.78 -18.59 -7.54
C ALA A 33 -27.29 -18.31 -7.50
N GLU A 34 -28.09 -19.30 -7.12
CA GLU A 34 -29.52 -19.11 -6.89
C GLU A 34 -29.78 -18.10 -5.76
N GLU A 35 -30.94 -17.43 -5.79
CA GLU A 35 -31.29 -16.44 -4.78
C GLU A 35 -31.25 -17.06 -3.37
N ARG A 36 -30.55 -16.38 -2.45
CA ARG A 36 -30.29 -16.77 -1.03
C ARG A 36 -29.20 -17.82 -0.81
N ASN A 37 -28.68 -18.45 -1.86
CA ASN A 37 -27.48 -19.25 -1.73
C ASN A 37 -26.24 -18.35 -1.77
N ARG A 38 -25.17 -18.82 -1.15
CA ARG A 38 -23.87 -18.15 -1.11
C ARG A 38 -22.89 -18.93 -1.98
N ILE A 39 -21.75 -18.35 -2.26
CA ILE A 39 -20.72 -18.94 -3.11
C ILE A 39 -19.47 -19.09 -2.27
N GLN A 40 -18.96 -20.31 -2.14
CA GLN A 40 -17.63 -20.54 -1.60
C GLN A 40 -16.65 -20.79 -2.75
N ILE A 41 -15.53 -20.07 -2.70
CA ILE A 41 -14.39 -20.32 -3.57
C ILE A 41 -13.28 -20.99 -2.76
N VAL A 42 -12.63 -21.96 -3.37
CA VAL A 42 -11.50 -22.71 -2.83
C VAL A 42 -10.37 -22.64 -3.85
N PHE A 43 -9.25 -22.06 -3.45
CA PHE A 43 -8.05 -22.03 -4.28
C PHE A 43 -7.43 -23.43 -4.34
N GLN A 44 -7.29 -23.97 -5.54
CA GLN A 44 -6.56 -25.20 -5.81
C GLN A 44 -5.09 -24.90 -6.16
N SER A 45 -4.84 -23.74 -6.76
CA SER A 45 -3.51 -23.17 -7.02
C SER A 45 -3.62 -21.65 -7.02
N PHE A 46 -2.60 -20.95 -6.54
CA PHE A 46 -2.53 -19.50 -6.53
C PHE A 46 -1.07 -19.05 -6.53
N ALA A 47 -0.70 -18.29 -7.55
CA ALA A 47 0.61 -17.69 -7.71
C ALA A 47 0.46 -16.45 -8.59
N LEU A 48 0.50 -15.26 -7.98
CA LEU A 48 0.52 -13.95 -8.63
C LEU A 48 1.80 -13.22 -8.22
N GLU A 49 2.28 -12.28 -9.03
CA GLU A 49 3.38 -11.41 -8.63
C GLU A 49 3.01 -10.65 -7.34
N GLU A 50 3.96 -10.56 -6.41
CA GLU A 50 3.76 -9.78 -5.18
C GLU A 50 3.86 -8.29 -5.48
N GLU A 51 3.07 -7.48 -4.77
CA GLU A 51 3.02 -6.01 -4.85
C GLU A 51 2.42 -5.41 -6.14
N TYR A 52 2.68 -6.00 -7.31
CA TYR A 52 2.32 -5.43 -8.62
C TYR A 52 1.05 -6.06 -9.23
N ASP A 53 0.92 -7.39 -9.17
CA ASP A 53 -0.25 -8.11 -9.67
C ASP A 53 -1.20 -8.52 -8.56
N TYR A 54 -2.50 -8.52 -8.86
CA TYR A 54 -3.46 -8.87 -7.84
C TYR A 54 -4.80 -9.41 -8.34
N LEU A 55 -5.37 -10.29 -7.53
CA LEU A 55 -6.75 -10.75 -7.65
C LEU A 55 -7.62 -10.04 -6.62
N SER A 56 -8.50 -9.17 -7.10
CA SER A 56 -9.54 -8.52 -6.28
C SER A 56 -10.79 -9.40 -6.19
N LEU A 57 -11.27 -9.63 -4.98
CA LEU A 57 -12.53 -10.34 -4.72
C LEU A 57 -13.62 -9.34 -4.36
N TYR A 58 -14.82 -9.54 -4.91
CA TYR A 58 -15.99 -8.69 -4.66
C TYR A 58 -17.18 -9.52 -4.22
N ASP A 59 -17.80 -9.13 -3.12
CA ASP A 59 -19.03 -9.72 -2.58
C ASP A 59 -20.28 -9.12 -3.25
N GLY A 60 -20.33 -9.32 -4.57
CA GLY A 60 -21.29 -8.72 -5.49
C GLY A 60 -20.66 -8.45 -6.85
N HIS A 61 -21.28 -7.57 -7.63
CA HIS A 61 -20.69 -7.08 -8.88
C HIS A 61 -19.43 -6.22 -8.64
N PRO A 62 -18.47 -6.18 -9.59
CA PRO A 62 -17.16 -5.52 -9.44
C PRO A 62 -17.29 -3.98 -9.36
N HIS A 63 -17.56 -3.49 -8.15
CA HIS A 63 -17.75 -2.07 -7.79
C HIS A 63 -17.06 -1.80 -6.45
N PRO A 64 -16.48 -0.60 -6.19
CA PRO A 64 -15.84 -0.27 -4.91
C PRO A 64 -16.64 -0.66 -3.66
N ALA A 65 -17.94 -0.37 -3.61
CA ALA A 65 -18.85 -0.75 -2.50
C ALA A 65 -19.01 -2.27 -2.25
N ASN A 66 -18.64 -3.13 -3.20
CA ASN A 66 -18.66 -4.60 -3.02
C ASN A 66 -17.25 -5.18 -2.88
N PHE A 67 -16.19 -4.36 -2.84
CA PHE A 67 -14.81 -4.82 -2.70
C PHE A 67 -14.63 -5.53 -1.36
N ARG A 68 -14.00 -6.70 -1.37
CA ARG A 68 -13.81 -7.52 -0.18
C ARG A 68 -12.34 -7.59 0.23
N THR A 69 -11.48 -8.01 -0.69
CA THR A 69 -10.04 -8.12 -0.42
C THR A 69 -9.26 -8.21 -1.74
N ARG A 70 -7.95 -7.99 -1.65
CA ARG A 70 -6.98 -8.09 -2.72
C ARG A 70 -5.96 -9.16 -2.33
N LEU A 71 -5.70 -10.11 -3.22
CA LEU A 71 -4.78 -11.22 -3.01
C LEU A 71 -3.60 -11.11 -3.99
N THR A 72 -2.39 -11.31 -3.49
CA THR A 72 -1.13 -11.31 -4.25
C THR A 72 -0.23 -12.44 -3.76
N GLY A 73 0.84 -12.75 -4.50
CA GLY A 73 1.86 -13.70 -4.06
C GLY A 73 1.56 -15.17 -4.27
N PHE A 74 2.36 -16.00 -3.58
CA PHE A 74 2.47 -17.43 -3.85
C PHE A 74 1.84 -18.33 -2.78
N HIS A 75 1.32 -17.73 -1.70
CA HIS A 75 0.66 -18.48 -0.66
C HIS A 75 -0.76 -18.85 -1.08
N LEU A 76 -1.14 -20.13 -0.92
CA LEU A 76 -2.48 -20.59 -1.27
C LEU A 76 -3.52 -19.96 -0.31
N PRO A 77 -4.43 -19.09 -0.78
CA PRO A 77 -5.35 -18.40 0.11
C PRO A 77 -6.38 -19.36 0.72
N PRO A 78 -6.85 -19.10 1.95
CA PRO A 78 -7.91 -19.90 2.56
C PRO A 78 -9.23 -19.79 1.77
N PRO A 79 -10.16 -20.75 1.92
CA PRO A 79 -11.48 -20.68 1.30
C PRO A 79 -12.22 -19.39 1.65
N VAL A 80 -12.83 -18.76 0.64
CA VAL A 80 -13.57 -17.49 0.82
C VAL A 80 -15.04 -17.72 0.49
N THR A 81 -15.91 -17.42 1.45
CA THR A 81 -17.37 -17.56 1.31
C THR A 81 -18.04 -16.21 1.17
N SER A 82 -18.76 -15.97 0.07
CA SER A 82 -19.55 -14.77 -0.19
C SER A 82 -20.66 -14.59 0.86
N THR A 83 -21.14 -13.37 1.02
CA THR A 83 -22.33 -13.03 1.82
C THR A 83 -23.58 -12.91 0.95
N LYS A 84 -23.41 -12.69 -0.37
CA LYS A 84 -24.48 -12.57 -1.37
C LYS A 84 -24.45 -13.71 -2.40
N SER A 85 -25.48 -13.82 -3.23
CA SER A 85 -25.59 -14.79 -4.32
C SER A 85 -24.78 -14.42 -5.57
N VAL A 86 -24.07 -13.30 -5.56
CA VAL A 86 -23.15 -12.88 -6.63
C VAL A 86 -21.76 -12.71 -6.04
N PHE A 87 -20.76 -13.30 -6.68
CA PHE A 87 -19.37 -13.20 -6.26
C PHE A 87 -18.47 -12.97 -7.46
N SER A 88 -17.65 -11.91 -7.43
CA SER A 88 -16.81 -11.54 -8.57
C SER A 88 -15.33 -11.60 -8.25
N LEU A 89 -14.54 -12.05 -9.21
CA LEU A 89 -13.08 -12.10 -9.16
C LEU A 89 -12.55 -11.20 -10.27
N ARG A 90 -11.64 -10.26 -9.96
CA ARG A 90 -10.96 -9.42 -10.96
C ARG A 90 -9.45 -9.58 -10.84
N LEU A 91 -8.84 -10.20 -11.85
CA LEU A 91 -7.39 -10.20 -12.03
C LEU A 91 -6.99 -8.88 -12.68
N THR A 92 -6.02 -8.20 -12.09
CA THR A 92 -5.35 -7.04 -12.66
C THR A 92 -3.86 -7.30 -12.57
N SER A 93 -3.20 -7.38 -13.73
CA SER A 93 -1.75 -7.44 -13.81
C SER A 93 -1.16 -6.17 -14.40
N ASP A 94 0.07 -5.89 -14.00
CA ASP A 94 0.90 -4.82 -14.54
C ASP A 94 1.49 -5.25 -15.91
N PHE A 95 2.33 -4.42 -16.53
CA PHE A 95 2.86 -4.71 -17.86
C PHE A 95 4.10 -5.63 -17.87
N ALA A 96 4.54 -6.11 -16.71
CA ALA A 96 5.67 -7.00 -16.54
C ALA A 96 5.22 -8.33 -15.91
N VAL A 97 6.18 -9.24 -15.74
CA VAL A 97 6.13 -10.43 -14.85
C VAL A 97 4.77 -11.12 -14.65
N SER A 98 4.67 -12.39 -15.03
CA SER A 98 3.53 -13.21 -14.64
C SER A 98 3.93 -14.51 -13.97
N ALA A 99 3.25 -14.82 -12.87
CA ALA A 99 3.36 -16.10 -12.18
C ALA A 99 2.36 -17.12 -12.75
N HIS A 100 2.39 -18.37 -12.28
CA HIS A 100 1.54 -19.46 -12.80
C HIS A 100 0.03 -19.17 -12.81
N GLY A 101 -0.39 -18.13 -12.09
CA GLY A 101 -1.77 -17.68 -12.00
C GLY A 101 -2.54 -18.46 -10.95
N PHE A 102 -3.85 -18.54 -11.10
CA PHE A 102 -4.69 -19.21 -10.12
C PHE A 102 -5.67 -20.18 -10.76
N LYS A 103 -5.99 -21.21 -9.99
CA LYS A 103 -7.09 -22.14 -10.25
C LYS A 103 -7.98 -22.19 -9.03
N VAL A 104 -9.23 -21.78 -9.23
CA VAL A 104 -10.24 -21.63 -8.18
C VAL A 104 -11.39 -22.58 -8.50
N TYR A 105 -11.73 -23.44 -7.55
CA TYR A 105 -13.00 -24.17 -7.58
C TYR A 105 -14.05 -23.35 -6.82
N TYR A 106 -15.23 -23.16 -7.41
CA TYR A 106 -16.34 -22.54 -6.72
C TYR A 106 -17.49 -23.54 -6.54
N GLU A 107 -18.20 -23.42 -5.43
CA GLU A 107 -19.41 -24.17 -5.14
C GLU A 107 -20.47 -23.28 -4.52
N GLU A 108 -21.73 -23.64 -4.77
CA GLU A 108 -22.88 -22.98 -4.22
C GLU A 108 -23.23 -23.57 -2.83
N LEU A 109 -23.21 -22.71 -1.82
CA LEU A 109 -23.52 -23.03 -0.44
C LEU A 109 -24.96 -22.68 -0.10
N GLN A 110 -25.69 -23.66 0.42
CA GLN A 110 -27.00 -23.45 1.02
C GLN A 110 -26.89 -22.64 2.32
N SER A 111 -27.97 -21.97 2.71
CA SER A 111 -28.02 -21.10 3.89
C SER A 111 -27.72 -21.80 5.22
N SER A 112 -27.90 -23.13 5.28
CA SER A 112 -27.60 -23.97 6.45
C SER A 112 -26.12 -24.36 6.59
N SER A 113 -25.28 -24.09 5.59
CA SER A 113 -23.87 -24.48 5.62
C SER A 113 -22.96 -23.28 5.86
N CYS A 114 -22.01 -23.42 6.78
CA CYS A 114 -20.94 -22.45 7.01
C CYS A 114 -19.85 -22.49 5.92
N GLY A 115 -19.87 -23.51 5.05
CA GLY A 115 -18.80 -23.79 4.11
C GLY A 115 -17.58 -24.42 4.79
N ASN A 116 -16.73 -25.07 4.00
CA ASN A 116 -15.49 -25.64 4.49
C ASN A 116 -14.53 -24.51 4.87
N PRO A 117 -14.14 -24.36 6.16
CA PRO A 117 -13.27 -23.27 6.59
C PRO A 117 -11.81 -23.44 6.13
N GLY A 118 -11.43 -24.60 5.61
CA GLY A 118 -10.06 -24.89 5.20
C GLY A 118 -9.17 -25.40 6.34
N VAL A 119 -7.95 -25.78 5.98
CA VAL A 119 -6.94 -26.29 6.91
C VAL A 119 -5.73 -25.36 6.87
N PRO A 120 -5.31 -24.78 8.01
CA PRO A 120 -4.15 -23.90 8.05
C PRO A 120 -2.87 -24.73 7.78
N PRO A 121 -1.77 -24.10 7.30
CA PRO A 121 -0.49 -24.78 7.12
C PRO A 121 -0.06 -25.50 8.41
N LYS A 122 0.41 -26.75 8.30
CA LYS A 122 0.81 -27.60 9.44
C LYS A 122 -0.31 -27.93 10.44
N GLY A 123 -1.56 -27.60 10.10
CA GLY A 123 -2.76 -27.97 10.86
C GLY A 123 -3.40 -29.27 10.41
N ILE A 124 -4.20 -29.85 11.30
CA ILE A 124 -5.01 -31.03 11.08
C ILE A 124 -6.45 -30.66 11.47
N LEU A 125 -7.38 -30.84 10.52
CA LEU A 125 -8.82 -30.65 10.74
C LEU A 125 -9.49 -31.98 11.02
N TYR A 126 -10.21 -32.06 12.14
CA TYR A 126 -11.08 -33.16 12.52
C TYR A 126 -12.54 -32.76 12.39
N GLY A 127 -13.25 -33.41 11.46
CA GLY A 127 -14.66 -33.16 11.15
C GLY A 127 -14.86 -32.93 9.66
N THR A 128 -15.98 -33.42 9.12
CA THR A 128 -16.26 -33.42 7.67
C THR A 128 -17.62 -32.81 7.33
N ARG A 129 -18.35 -32.30 8.33
CA ARG A 129 -19.65 -31.67 8.17
C ARG A 129 -19.57 -30.21 8.62
N PHE A 130 -20.24 -29.34 7.88
CA PHE A 130 -20.10 -27.88 8.00
C PHE A 130 -21.45 -27.17 8.12
N ASP A 131 -22.50 -27.90 8.51
CA ASP A 131 -23.84 -27.34 8.67
C ASP A 131 -24.05 -26.75 10.08
N VAL A 132 -25.06 -25.88 10.22
CA VAL A 132 -25.41 -25.24 11.49
C VAL A 132 -25.52 -26.29 12.62
N GLY A 133 -24.74 -26.08 13.68
CA GLY A 133 -24.68 -26.94 14.85
C GLY A 133 -23.52 -27.94 14.83
N ASP A 134 -22.87 -28.19 13.68
CA ASP A 134 -21.68 -29.03 13.63
C ASP A 134 -20.48 -28.33 14.27
N LYS A 135 -19.60 -29.16 14.84
CA LYS A 135 -18.37 -28.75 15.52
C LYS A 135 -17.19 -29.43 14.86
N ILE A 136 -16.18 -28.65 14.53
CA ILE A 136 -14.93 -29.13 13.96
C ILE A 136 -13.78 -28.76 14.88
N ARG A 137 -12.72 -29.56 14.88
CA ARG A 137 -11.58 -29.38 15.78
C ARG A 137 -10.29 -29.29 14.99
N TYR A 138 -9.39 -28.42 15.42
CA TYR A 138 -8.05 -28.31 14.88
C TYR A 138 -6.99 -28.82 15.88
N SER A 139 -5.94 -29.42 15.35
CA SER A 139 -4.67 -29.61 16.04
C SER A 139 -3.52 -29.28 15.10
N CYS A 140 -2.30 -29.21 15.62
CA CYS A 140 -1.11 -29.08 14.80
C CYS A 140 -0.34 -30.39 14.76
N VAL A 141 0.51 -30.55 13.75
CA VAL A 141 1.53 -31.60 13.72
C VAL A 141 2.60 -31.33 14.79
N THR A 142 3.36 -32.36 15.18
CA THR A 142 4.41 -32.26 16.20
C THR A 142 5.42 -31.14 15.88
N GLY A 143 5.82 -30.36 16.89
CA GLY A 143 6.71 -29.21 16.76
C GLY A 143 6.01 -27.87 16.49
N TYR A 144 4.67 -27.89 16.37
CA TYR A 144 3.84 -26.71 16.19
C TYR A 144 2.76 -26.63 17.28
N ILE A 145 2.51 -25.42 17.77
CA ILE A 145 1.48 -25.10 18.75
C ILE A 145 0.31 -24.41 18.02
N LEU A 146 -0.90 -24.78 18.41
CA LEU A 146 -2.12 -24.18 17.88
C LEU A 146 -2.36 -22.81 18.53
N ASP A 147 -2.38 -21.77 17.69
CA ASP A 147 -2.78 -20.41 18.06
C ASP A 147 -4.23 -20.13 17.64
N GLY A 148 -5.09 -19.89 18.62
CA GLY A 148 -6.51 -19.57 18.45
C GLY A 148 -7.43 -20.54 19.18
N HIS A 149 -8.70 -20.57 18.78
CA HIS A 149 -9.67 -21.48 19.39
C HIS A 149 -9.59 -22.87 18.73
N PRO A 150 -9.38 -23.96 19.50
CA PRO A 150 -9.13 -25.29 18.94
C PRO A 150 -10.37 -25.96 18.34
N GLN A 151 -11.56 -25.40 18.53
CA GLN A 151 -12.81 -25.98 18.04
C GLN A 151 -13.72 -24.88 17.50
N LEU A 152 -14.14 -25.00 16.24
CA LEU A 152 -15.08 -24.07 15.63
C LEU A 152 -16.47 -24.72 15.64
N THR A 153 -17.50 -23.92 15.93
CA THR A 153 -18.91 -24.32 15.87
C THR A 153 -19.59 -23.53 14.76
N CYS A 154 -20.28 -24.22 13.85
CA CYS A 154 -21.08 -23.55 12.83
C CYS A 154 -22.35 -23.01 13.49
N ILE A 155 -22.51 -21.69 13.52
CA ILE A 155 -23.64 -21.01 14.16
C ILE A 155 -24.52 -20.33 13.12
N ALA A 156 -25.83 -20.29 13.37
CA ALA A 156 -26.76 -19.51 12.56
C ALA A 156 -26.81 -18.07 13.08
N ASN A 157 -26.62 -17.10 12.20
CA ASN A 157 -26.78 -15.68 12.50
C ASN A 157 -28.26 -15.27 12.39
N SER A 158 -28.59 -14.11 12.98
CA SER A 158 -29.96 -13.54 13.00
C SER A 158 -30.56 -13.28 11.61
N VAL A 159 -29.76 -13.34 10.54
CA VAL A 159 -30.14 -13.10 9.13
C VAL A 159 -30.26 -14.42 8.33
N SER A 160 -30.43 -15.56 8.99
CA SER A 160 -30.61 -16.90 8.37
C SER A 160 -29.44 -17.41 7.52
N THR A 161 -28.23 -16.89 7.74
CA THR A 161 -26.98 -17.39 7.15
C THR A 161 -26.09 -18.01 8.23
N ALA A 162 -25.37 -19.08 7.88
CA ALA A 162 -24.47 -19.77 8.80
C ALA A 162 -23.03 -19.23 8.74
N SER A 163 -22.36 -19.07 9.88
CA SER A 163 -20.93 -18.72 9.95
C SER A 163 -20.24 -19.42 11.12
N TRP A 164 -18.92 -19.57 11.04
CA TRP A 164 -18.11 -20.08 12.15
C TRP A 164 -18.01 -19.05 13.28
N ASP A 165 -18.05 -19.52 14.53
CA ASP A 165 -17.97 -18.71 15.75
C ASP A 165 -16.57 -18.11 16.00
N PHE A 166 -15.52 -18.79 15.54
CA PHE A 166 -14.12 -18.37 15.59
C PHE A 166 -13.47 -18.43 14.20
N PRO A 167 -12.39 -17.66 13.95
CA PRO A 167 -11.60 -17.79 12.74
C PRO A 167 -10.81 -19.10 12.79
N VAL A 168 -10.33 -19.54 11.63
CA VAL A 168 -9.44 -20.69 11.53
C VAL A 168 -8.18 -20.42 12.38
N PRO A 169 -7.78 -21.34 13.28
CA PRO A 169 -6.57 -21.18 14.08
C PRO A 169 -5.31 -21.31 13.23
N ILE A 170 -4.16 -20.85 13.74
CA ILE A 170 -2.87 -20.91 13.05
C ILE A 170 -1.98 -21.94 13.76
N CYS A 171 -1.20 -22.71 13.02
CA CYS A 171 -0.19 -23.59 13.61
C CYS A 171 1.17 -22.92 13.54
N ARG A 172 1.63 -22.42 14.68
CA ARG A 172 2.91 -21.72 14.82
C ARG A 172 3.99 -22.68 15.33
N ALA A 173 5.22 -22.58 14.82
CA ALA A 173 6.35 -23.36 15.36
C ALA A 173 6.60 -23.02 16.84
N GLU A 174 6.98 -23.99 17.68
CA GLU A 174 7.11 -23.81 19.15
C GLU A 174 7.97 -22.60 19.57
N ASP A 175 9.00 -22.29 18.80
CA ASP A 175 10.01 -21.25 19.00
C ASP A 175 9.69 -19.88 18.36
N ALA A 176 8.65 -19.79 17.54
CA ALA A 176 8.25 -18.53 16.91
C ALA A 176 7.58 -17.54 17.90
N CYS A 177 7.60 -16.24 17.57
CA CYS A 177 6.96 -15.21 18.40
C CYS A 177 5.43 -15.22 18.23
N GLY A 178 4.69 -14.89 19.30
CA GLY A 178 3.23 -14.89 19.27
C GLY A 178 2.56 -15.87 20.24
N GLY A 179 1.25 -16.04 20.13
CA GLY A 179 0.49 -17.04 20.91
C GLY A 179 -0.92 -16.63 21.32
N THR A 180 -1.64 -17.58 21.93
CA THR A 180 -3.03 -17.37 22.36
C THR A 180 -3.16 -16.86 23.78
N MET A 181 -3.90 -15.77 23.96
CA MET A 181 -4.20 -15.15 25.25
C MET A 181 -5.61 -15.50 25.71
N ARG A 182 -5.74 -16.13 26.88
CA ARG A 182 -7.02 -16.61 27.46
C ARG A 182 -7.37 -15.95 28.80
N GLY A 183 -6.60 -14.96 29.24
CA GLY A 183 -6.80 -14.25 30.51
C GLY A 183 -7.86 -13.15 30.40
N SER A 184 -8.38 -12.68 31.54
CA SER A 184 -9.29 -11.51 31.57
C SER A 184 -8.58 -10.18 31.34
N SER A 185 -7.25 -10.16 31.40
CA SER A 185 -6.39 -9.03 31.04
C SER A 185 -4.94 -9.49 30.89
N GLY A 186 -4.11 -8.72 30.19
CA GLY A 186 -2.67 -8.98 30.06
C GLY A 186 -1.96 -7.94 29.19
N ILE A 187 -0.67 -8.17 28.92
CA ILE A 187 0.19 -7.31 28.10
C ILE A 187 0.70 -8.10 26.90
N ILE A 188 0.72 -7.48 25.73
CA ILE A 188 1.28 -7.98 24.47
C ILE A 188 2.30 -6.94 23.99
N SER A 189 3.50 -7.38 23.63
CA SER A 189 4.54 -6.50 23.13
C SER A 189 5.29 -7.12 21.97
N SER A 190 5.86 -6.28 21.12
CA SER A 190 6.76 -6.70 20.04
C SER A 190 7.97 -7.47 20.60
N PRO A 191 8.61 -8.33 19.79
CA PRO A 191 9.85 -9.00 20.18
C PRO A 191 10.90 -7.99 20.66
N ASN A 192 11.67 -8.36 21.69
CA ASN A 192 12.72 -7.56 22.33
C ASN A 192 12.30 -6.25 23.04
N PHE A 193 11.02 -5.86 23.06
CA PHE A 193 10.58 -4.64 23.75
C PHE A 193 11.08 -4.61 25.21
N PRO A 194 11.68 -3.50 25.70
CA PRO A 194 11.70 -2.14 25.14
C PRO A 194 12.85 -1.82 24.16
N HIS A 195 13.66 -2.81 23.79
CA HIS A 195 14.70 -2.68 22.77
C HIS A 195 14.13 -2.88 21.37
N GLU A 196 14.95 -2.61 20.35
CA GLU A 196 14.55 -2.69 18.95
C GLU A 196 14.13 -4.11 18.54
N TYR A 197 13.01 -4.22 17.80
CA TYR A 197 12.58 -5.50 17.23
C TYR A 197 13.52 -5.93 16.10
N HIS A 198 13.55 -7.23 15.78
CA HIS A 198 14.37 -7.75 14.68
C HIS A 198 13.68 -7.54 13.32
N ASN A 199 14.48 -7.39 12.27
CA ASN A 199 14.04 -7.39 10.88
C ASN A 199 13.41 -8.75 10.53
N ASN A 200 12.48 -8.76 9.57
CA ASN A 200 11.74 -9.94 9.13
C ASN A 200 10.97 -10.68 10.25
N ALA A 201 10.50 -9.95 11.27
CA ALA A 201 9.64 -10.51 12.29
C ALA A 201 8.23 -10.74 11.71
N ASP A 202 7.70 -11.95 11.94
CA ASP A 202 6.30 -12.32 11.64
C ASP A 202 5.71 -12.95 12.91
N CYS A 203 4.97 -12.14 13.68
CA CYS A 203 4.43 -12.54 14.97
C CYS A 203 2.91 -12.41 14.99
N THR A 204 2.20 -13.45 15.44
CA THR A 204 0.74 -13.43 15.58
C THR A 204 0.30 -13.70 17.02
N TRP A 205 -0.59 -12.87 17.57
CA TRP A 205 -1.23 -13.11 18.86
C TRP A 205 -2.75 -13.20 18.71
N THR A 206 -3.38 -14.21 19.32
CA THR A 206 -4.85 -14.33 19.32
C THR A 206 -5.40 -14.23 20.73
N ILE A 207 -6.18 -13.20 21.03
CA ILE A 207 -6.92 -13.06 22.28
C ILE A 207 -8.28 -13.75 22.11
N VAL A 208 -8.65 -14.63 23.04
CA VAL A 208 -9.89 -15.41 22.99
C VAL A 208 -10.68 -15.22 24.29
N ALA A 209 -11.94 -14.84 24.16
CA ALA A 209 -12.89 -14.62 25.24
C ALA A 209 -14.14 -15.50 25.11
N GLU A 210 -14.94 -15.57 26.18
CA GLU A 210 -16.20 -16.32 26.17
C GLU A 210 -17.24 -15.68 25.23
N PRO A 211 -18.12 -16.46 24.58
CA PRO A 211 -19.15 -15.91 23.70
C PRO A 211 -20.02 -14.86 24.40
N GLY A 212 -20.03 -13.64 23.86
CA GLY A 212 -20.76 -12.49 24.39
C GLY A 212 -19.89 -11.45 25.12
N ASP A 213 -18.67 -11.80 25.49
CA ASP A 213 -17.71 -10.86 26.08
C ASP A 213 -16.97 -10.05 24.98
N THR A 214 -16.51 -8.86 25.33
CA THR A 214 -15.75 -7.97 24.42
C THR A 214 -14.34 -7.74 24.93
N ILE A 215 -13.39 -7.50 24.04
CA ILE A 215 -11.96 -7.33 24.32
C ILE A 215 -11.59 -5.88 24.01
N SER A 216 -10.97 -5.17 24.94
CA SER A 216 -10.35 -3.86 24.70
C SER A 216 -8.84 -3.97 24.72
N LEU A 217 -8.16 -3.41 23.73
CA LEU A 217 -6.70 -3.35 23.58
C LEU A 217 -6.25 -1.88 23.59
N ILE A 218 -5.24 -1.55 24.39
CA ILE A 218 -4.74 -0.18 24.59
C ILE A 218 -3.22 -0.18 24.45
N PHE A 219 -2.69 0.55 23.47
CA PHE A 219 -1.25 0.71 23.28
C PHE A 219 -0.67 1.69 24.31
N THR A 220 0.42 1.29 24.96
CA THR A 220 1.22 2.16 25.85
C THR A 220 2.44 2.73 25.14
N ASP A 221 3.01 1.99 24.18
CA ASP A 221 4.14 2.40 23.36
C ASP A 221 3.95 1.89 21.93
N PHE A 222 4.40 2.66 20.94
CA PHE A 222 4.30 2.31 19.52
C PHE A 222 5.32 3.09 18.67
N GLN A 223 6.29 2.39 18.07
CA GLN A 223 7.31 2.93 17.18
C GLN A 223 7.72 1.85 16.16
N MET A 224 7.39 2.03 14.89
CA MET A 224 7.79 1.15 13.79
C MET A 224 7.97 1.94 12.49
N GLU A 225 8.63 1.35 11.50
CA GLU A 225 8.85 2.02 10.21
C GLU A 225 7.51 2.31 9.51
N GLU A 226 7.34 3.54 9.01
CA GLU A 226 6.09 3.95 8.38
C GLU A 226 5.97 3.33 6.99
N LYS A 227 4.82 2.71 6.69
CA LYS A 227 4.48 2.01 5.43
C LYS A 227 5.20 0.68 5.15
N TYR A 228 6.30 0.37 5.83
CA TYR A 228 7.08 -0.87 5.59
C TYR A 228 6.91 -1.91 6.71
N ASP A 229 6.88 -1.46 7.98
CA ASP A 229 6.54 -2.31 9.12
C ASP A 229 5.10 -2.04 9.56
N TYR A 230 4.33 -3.09 9.83
CA TYR A 230 2.93 -2.90 10.20
C TYR A 230 2.42 -3.93 11.21
N LEU A 231 1.41 -3.49 11.95
CA LEU A 231 0.61 -4.31 12.85
C LEU A 231 -0.83 -4.34 12.32
N GLU A 232 -1.31 -5.51 11.96
CA GLU A 232 -2.67 -5.76 11.49
C GLU A 232 -3.53 -6.34 12.63
N ILE A 233 -4.73 -5.81 12.84
CA ILE A 233 -5.64 -6.22 13.91
C ILE A 233 -6.97 -6.67 13.33
N GLU A 234 -7.35 -7.93 13.53
CA GLU A 234 -8.61 -8.53 13.09
C GLU A 234 -9.57 -8.77 14.28
N GLY A 235 -10.88 -8.65 14.03
CA GLY A 235 -11.93 -8.93 15.03
C GLY A 235 -12.54 -7.69 15.70
N SER A 236 -12.35 -6.52 15.08
CA SER A 236 -12.92 -5.21 15.47
C SER A 236 -13.77 -4.58 14.36
N GLU A 237 -14.19 -3.32 14.52
CA GLU A 237 -14.76 -2.50 13.44
C GLU A 237 -13.85 -1.28 13.19
N PRO A 238 -13.29 -1.09 11.98
CA PRO A 238 -13.44 -1.93 10.79
C PRO A 238 -12.88 -3.35 10.98
N PRO A 239 -13.34 -4.34 10.17
CA PRO A 239 -13.06 -5.77 10.37
C PRO A 239 -11.58 -6.11 10.50
N THR A 240 -10.72 -5.32 9.83
CA THR A 240 -9.27 -5.39 9.92
C THR A 240 -8.69 -3.97 9.95
N ILE A 241 -7.73 -3.71 10.84
CA ILE A 241 -7.05 -2.42 11.01
C ILE A 241 -5.54 -2.61 10.80
N GLY A 242 -4.95 -1.96 9.80
CA GLY A 242 -3.49 -1.90 9.62
C GLY A 242 -2.93 -0.60 10.19
N ILE A 243 -1.92 -0.69 11.06
CA ILE A 243 -1.29 0.45 11.71
C ILE A 243 0.24 0.37 11.57
N SER A 244 0.88 1.49 11.25
CA SER A 244 2.34 1.64 11.09
C SER A 244 2.80 3.03 11.56
N GLY A 245 4.11 3.25 11.63
CA GLY A 245 4.70 4.54 12.00
C GLY A 245 4.94 4.75 13.50
N MET A 246 5.04 6.03 13.89
CA MET A 246 5.62 6.42 15.19
C MET A 246 4.60 6.94 16.21
N ASN A 247 3.31 7.00 15.85
CA ASN A 247 2.24 7.53 16.69
C ASN A 247 1.51 6.41 17.43
N ILE A 248 1.20 6.60 18.72
CA ILE A 248 0.46 5.63 19.52
C ILE A 248 -0.99 5.50 18.99
N PRO A 249 -1.42 4.31 18.53
CA PRO A 249 -2.76 4.10 17.99
C PRO A 249 -3.86 4.22 19.05
N PRO A 250 -5.10 4.59 18.65
CA PRO A 250 -6.23 4.64 19.56
C PRO A 250 -6.59 3.23 20.10
N PRO A 251 -7.25 3.13 21.26
CA PRO A 251 -7.72 1.86 21.80
C PRO A 251 -8.65 1.10 20.85
N VAL A 252 -8.42 -0.20 20.69
CA VAL A 252 -9.23 -1.08 19.84
C VAL A 252 -10.21 -1.88 20.71
N ILE A 253 -11.48 -1.91 20.32
CA ILE A 253 -12.51 -2.73 20.99
C ILE A 253 -13.04 -3.76 20.00
N SER A 254 -13.03 -5.04 20.40
CA SER A 254 -13.54 -6.12 19.58
C SER A 254 -15.07 -6.13 19.57
N ASN A 255 -15.66 -6.32 18.39
CA ASN A 255 -17.08 -6.66 18.21
C ASN A 255 -17.29 -8.19 18.17
N LYS A 256 -16.21 -8.96 18.25
CA LYS A 256 -16.18 -10.41 18.43
C LYS A 256 -15.68 -10.77 19.83
N ASN A 257 -15.88 -12.02 20.23
CA ASN A 257 -15.28 -12.60 21.43
C ASN A 257 -13.83 -13.09 21.19
N TRP A 258 -13.17 -12.58 20.16
CA TRP A 258 -11.77 -12.83 19.86
C TRP A 258 -11.17 -11.59 19.17
N LEU A 259 -9.85 -11.42 19.26
CA LEU A 259 -9.09 -10.38 18.57
C LEU A 259 -7.74 -10.96 18.14
N ARG A 260 -7.32 -10.77 16.88
CA ARG A 260 -6.02 -11.25 16.37
C ARG A 260 -5.14 -10.07 16.01
N LEU A 261 -3.87 -10.12 16.40
CA LEU A 261 -2.84 -9.13 16.10
C LEU A 261 -1.75 -9.81 15.28
N HIS A 262 -1.40 -9.29 14.11
CA HIS A 262 -0.37 -9.81 13.21
C HIS A 262 0.67 -8.72 12.93
N PHE A 263 1.88 -8.89 13.45
CA PHE A 263 2.99 -7.95 13.32
C PHE A 263 3.97 -8.46 12.29
N VAL A 264 4.22 -7.66 11.25
CA VAL A 264 5.13 -7.97 10.14
C VAL A 264 6.14 -6.84 10.00
N THR A 265 7.42 -7.19 9.89
CA THR A 265 8.50 -6.22 9.65
C THR A 265 9.32 -6.58 8.43
N ASP A 266 9.90 -5.58 7.80
CA ASP A 266 10.72 -5.75 6.61
C ASP A 266 12.19 -6.09 6.94
N SER A 267 13.05 -6.10 5.92
CA SER A 267 14.47 -6.45 6.06
C SER A 267 15.36 -5.29 6.51
N ASN A 268 14.81 -4.09 6.71
CA ASN A 268 15.55 -2.86 6.98
C ASN A 268 15.08 -2.19 8.29
N HIS A 269 15.01 -0.87 8.39
CA HIS A 269 15.08 -0.09 9.63
C HIS A 269 14.34 -0.64 10.89
N ARG A 270 14.99 -0.55 12.06
CA ARG A 270 14.41 -1.02 13.34
C ARG A 270 14.04 0.11 14.27
N TYR A 271 12.94 -0.08 14.99
CA TYR A 271 12.49 0.78 16.07
C TYR A 271 12.13 -0.04 17.32
N ARG A 272 11.70 0.62 18.39
CA ARG A 272 11.38 -0.04 19.68
C ARG A 272 10.14 -0.94 19.63
N GLY A 273 9.34 -0.86 18.58
CA GLY A 273 8.13 -1.66 18.40
C GLY A 273 6.99 -1.18 19.28
N PHE A 274 6.20 -2.09 19.83
CA PHE A 274 4.98 -1.73 20.56
C PHE A 274 4.81 -2.50 21.87
N SER A 275 4.03 -1.91 22.77
CA SER A 275 3.50 -2.58 23.97
C SER A 275 2.04 -2.19 24.15
N ALA A 276 1.17 -3.16 24.42
CA ALA A 276 -0.27 -2.98 24.51
C ALA A 276 -0.89 -3.82 25.62
N HIS A 277 -1.81 -3.23 26.38
CA HIS A 277 -2.57 -3.89 27.43
C HIS A 277 -3.94 -4.30 26.89
N TYR A 278 -4.35 -5.55 27.11
CA TYR A 278 -5.70 -6.01 26.79
C TYR A 278 -6.53 -6.30 28.05
N GLN A 279 -7.86 -6.16 27.94
CA GLN A 279 -8.83 -6.47 28.99
C GLN A 279 -10.11 -7.04 28.38
N VAL A 280 -10.65 -8.10 28.98
CA VAL A 280 -11.92 -8.73 28.61
C VAL A 280 -13.02 -8.19 29.52
N LYS A 281 -14.09 -7.65 28.92
CA LYS A 281 -15.26 -7.12 29.63
C LYS A 281 -16.44 -8.07 29.49
N LYS A 282 -17.03 -8.44 30.63
CA LYS A 282 -18.15 -9.38 30.68
C LYS A 282 -19.47 -8.75 30.27
N ALA A 283 -20.27 -9.45 29.48
CA ALA A 283 -21.60 -8.99 29.05
C ALA A 283 -22.57 -8.68 30.21
N ILE A 284 -22.31 -9.21 31.41
CA ILE A 284 -23.21 -9.18 32.58
C ILE A 284 -23.10 -7.87 33.37
N ASP A 285 -22.02 -7.09 33.19
CA ASP A 285 -21.83 -5.80 33.89
C ASP A 285 -22.72 -4.67 33.34
N PHE A 286 -23.46 -4.92 32.25
CA PHE A 286 -24.53 -4.05 31.75
C PHE A 286 -25.89 -4.28 32.44
N LYS A 287 -26.02 -5.24 33.38
CA LYS A 287 -27.29 -5.59 34.07
C LYS A 287 -27.45 -5.02 35.49
N SER A 288 -26.63 -4.06 35.93
CA SER A 288 -26.80 -3.42 37.24
C SER A 288 -27.36 -1.99 37.14
N ARG A 289 -28.64 -1.86 36.78
CA ARG A 289 -29.58 -0.82 37.28
C ARG A 289 -31.02 -1.23 36.90
N GLY A 290 -31.83 -1.50 37.91
CA GLY A 290 -33.13 -2.22 37.87
C GLY A 290 -34.23 -1.58 37.02
N PHE A 291 -35.30 -2.32 36.71
CA PHE A 291 -36.39 -2.55 37.66
C PHE A 291 -37.13 -3.90 37.42
N LYS A 292 -37.49 -4.58 38.52
CA LYS A 292 -38.39 -5.75 38.57
C LYS A 292 -39.85 -5.30 38.60
N LEU A 293 -40.72 -6.05 37.93
CA LEU A 293 -42.07 -6.41 38.40
C LEU A 293 -42.50 -7.76 37.80
N PHE A 294 -42.66 -8.75 38.68
CA PHE A 294 -43.33 -10.06 38.48
C PHE A 294 -44.87 -9.87 38.58
N PRO A 295 -45.73 -10.92 38.50
CA PRO A 295 -45.75 -12.16 37.70
C PRO A 295 -47.15 -12.49 37.09
N GLY A 296 -47.25 -13.54 36.26
CA GLY A 296 -48.53 -14.22 35.97
C GLY A 296 -48.35 -15.35 34.93
N LYS A 297 -47.97 -16.55 35.37
CA LYS A 297 -48.82 -17.74 35.59
C LYS A 297 -49.23 -18.53 34.33
N ASP A 298 -48.57 -19.67 34.22
CA ASP A 298 -49.09 -21.02 33.96
C ASP A 298 -49.56 -21.45 32.56
N ASN A 299 -48.95 -22.58 32.19
CA ASN A 299 -49.51 -23.78 31.57
C ASN A 299 -49.76 -23.78 30.06
N SER A 300 -48.87 -24.41 29.29
CA SER A 300 -48.73 -25.87 29.07
C SER A 300 -49.68 -26.40 28.00
N ASN A 301 -49.13 -26.89 26.88
CA ASN A 301 -49.28 -28.26 26.38
C ASN A 301 -48.59 -28.35 25.00
N LYS A 302 -47.46 -29.03 24.85
CA LYS A 302 -47.25 -30.49 24.72
C LYS A 302 -47.39 -30.98 23.27
N PHE A 303 -46.22 -31.16 22.65
CA PHE A 303 -45.78 -32.25 21.74
C PHE A 303 -46.53 -32.61 20.44
N SER A 304 -45.68 -32.77 19.40
CA SER A 304 -45.62 -33.92 18.46
C SER A 304 -46.66 -33.98 17.33
N ILE A 305 -46.45 -34.53 16.13
CA ILE A 305 -45.37 -35.21 15.39
C ILE A 305 -45.98 -35.52 13.98
N LEU A 306 -45.13 -35.63 12.95
CA LEU A 306 -45.28 -36.36 11.65
C LEU A 306 -46.32 -35.95 10.57
N ASN A 307 -45.75 -35.68 9.38
CA ASN A 307 -45.82 -36.45 8.12
C ASN A 307 -46.34 -35.80 6.82
N GLU A 308 -45.55 -36.10 5.79
CA GLU A 308 -45.86 -36.34 4.37
C GLU A 308 -46.05 -35.17 3.39
N GLY A 309 -45.36 -35.32 2.25
CA GLY A 309 -45.19 -34.32 1.21
C GLY A 309 -46.35 -34.24 0.20
N GLY A 310 -46.33 -33.17 -0.58
CA GLY A 310 -47.23 -32.94 -1.71
C GLY A 310 -46.98 -31.58 -2.37
N ILE A 311 -46.71 -31.62 -3.67
CA ILE A 311 -46.40 -30.52 -4.61
C ILE A 311 -47.51 -29.44 -4.63
N LYS A 312 -47.17 -28.14 -4.74
CA LYS A 312 -48.14 -27.02 -4.75
C LYS A 312 -48.16 -26.18 -6.04
N GLN A 313 -49.40 -25.80 -6.41
CA GLN A 313 -49.82 -24.84 -7.44
C GLN A 313 -49.63 -23.35 -7.02
N ALA A 314 -49.51 -22.47 -8.02
CA ALA A 314 -49.29 -21.02 -7.98
C ALA A 314 -50.46 -20.16 -7.43
N SER A 315 -50.18 -19.10 -6.64
CA SER A 315 -51.19 -18.20 -6.05
C SER A 315 -51.16 -16.77 -6.61
N ASN A 316 -52.34 -16.22 -6.96
CA ASN A 316 -52.54 -14.87 -7.54
C ASN A 316 -52.74 -13.73 -6.53
N LEU A 317 -52.42 -13.96 -5.25
CA LEU A 317 -52.55 -12.96 -4.18
C LEU A 317 -51.18 -12.69 -3.59
N CYS A 318 -50.87 -11.42 -3.35
CA CYS A 318 -49.69 -11.07 -2.58
C CYS A 318 -49.93 -11.39 -1.09
N PRO A 319 -48.89 -11.84 -0.36
CA PRO A 319 -49.02 -12.08 1.07
C PRO A 319 -49.30 -10.78 1.82
N ASP A 320 -50.15 -10.83 2.86
CA ASP A 320 -50.49 -9.65 3.66
C ASP A 320 -49.18 -9.00 4.19
N PRO A 321 -48.91 -7.71 3.87
CA PRO A 321 -47.62 -7.10 4.19
C PRO A 321 -47.44 -6.79 5.68
N GLY A 322 -48.45 -6.96 6.54
CA GLY A 322 -48.45 -6.58 7.96
C GLY A 322 -48.62 -5.07 8.22
N GLU A 323 -48.82 -4.67 9.48
CA GLU A 323 -48.77 -3.27 9.92
C GLU A 323 -47.38 -2.97 10.51
N PRO A 324 -46.78 -1.80 10.23
CA PRO A 324 -45.51 -1.41 10.82
C PRO A 324 -45.65 -1.07 12.31
N GLU A 325 -44.64 -1.39 13.10
CA GLU A 325 -44.60 -1.08 14.54
C GLU A 325 -44.55 0.45 14.75
N ASN A 326 -45.44 1.01 15.56
CA ASN A 326 -45.68 2.47 15.71
C ASN A 326 -46.19 3.15 14.42
N GLY A 327 -46.95 2.40 13.62
CA GLY A 327 -47.68 2.91 12.47
C GLY A 327 -48.86 2.02 12.08
N LYS A 328 -49.51 2.36 10.98
CA LYS A 328 -50.75 1.70 10.51
C LYS A 328 -50.70 1.47 9.00
N ARG A 329 -51.27 0.34 8.57
CA ARG A 329 -51.54 0.05 7.17
C ARG A 329 -52.98 0.40 6.84
N ILE A 330 -53.15 1.16 5.76
CA ILE A 330 -54.42 1.62 5.24
C ILE A 330 -54.69 0.87 3.93
N GLY A 331 -55.64 -0.06 4.00
CA GLY A 331 -56.02 -0.97 2.92
C GLY A 331 -55.82 -2.44 3.28
N SER A 332 -56.68 -3.31 2.76
CA SER A 332 -56.70 -4.75 3.09
C SER A 332 -56.95 -5.64 1.87
N ASP A 333 -56.83 -5.08 0.66
CA ASP A 333 -56.93 -5.83 -0.60
C ASP A 333 -55.52 -6.16 -1.10
N PHE A 334 -55.25 -7.45 -1.30
CA PHE A 334 -53.94 -8.00 -1.67
C PHE A 334 -53.97 -8.72 -3.01
N SER A 335 -55.02 -8.50 -3.79
CA SER A 335 -55.12 -9.01 -5.15
C SER A 335 -54.13 -8.32 -6.10
N LEU A 336 -53.78 -9.01 -7.18
CA LEU A 336 -52.89 -8.50 -8.23
C LEU A 336 -53.38 -7.14 -8.77
N GLY A 337 -52.55 -6.11 -8.61
CA GLY A 337 -52.81 -4.71 -8.97
C GLY A 337 -53.29 -3.81 -7.82
N ALA A 338 -53.62 -4.36 -6.65
CA ALA A 338 -54.06 -3.59 -5.50
C ALA A 338 -52.91 -2.84 -4.83
N THR A 339 -53.18 -1.64 -4.28
CA THR A 339 -52.19 -0.81 -3.58
C THR A 339 -52.59 -0.61 -2.12
N VAL A 340 -51.64 -0.81 -1.21
CA VAL A 340 -51.79 -0.57 0.23
C VAL A 340 -50.86 0.56 0.69
N ARG A 341 -51.35 1.43 1.58
CA ARG A 341 -50.62 2.63 2.03
C ARG A 341 -50.27 2.55 3.51
N PHE A 342 -49.25 3.26 3.95
CA PHE A 342 -48.79 3.25 5.33
C PHE A 342 -48.62 4.66 5.91
N SER A 343 -48.85 4.79 7.21
CA SER A 343 -48.67 6.02 7.99
C SER A 343 -48.10 5.69 9.37
N CYS A 344 -47.24 6.54 9.94
CA CYS A 344 -46.74 6.36 11.31
C CYS A 344 -47.57 7.14 12.33
N ASP A 345 -47.48 6.71 13.59
CA ASP A 345 -47.98 7.45 14.75
C ASP A 345 -47.11 8.71 14.98
N GLU A 346 -47.59 9.71 15.73
CA GLU A 346 -46.81 10.95 15.95
C GLU A 346 -45.49 10.67 16.70
N ASP A 347 -44.45 11.42 16.34
CA ASP A 347 -43.02 11.28 16.71
C ASP A 347 -42.22 10.20 15.94
N TYR A 348 -42.85 9.49 15.00
CA TYR A 348 -42.20 8.51 14.15
C TYR A 348 -42.30 8.87 12.66
N VAL A 349 -41.22 8.64 11.92
CA VAL A 349 -41.20 8.86 10.45
C VAL A 349 -41.15 7.54 9.73
N LEU A 350 -41.92 7.45 8.65
CA LEU A 350 -42.02 6.27 7.80
C LEU A 350 -40.77 6.19 6.93
N GLN A 351 -39.89 5.23 7.22
CA GLN A 351 -38.70 4.98 6.41
C GLN A 351 -39.02 3.87 5.40
N GLY A 352 -39.06 4.24 4.12
CA GLY A 352 -39.43 3.39 2.98
C GLY A 352 -40.72 3.84 2.29
N SER A 353 -41.14 3.09 1.26
CA SER A 353 -42.24 3.48 0.37
C SER A 353 -43.59 3.66 1.10
N LYS A 354 -44.17 4.86 1.03
CA LYS A 354 -45.46 5.22 1.65
C LYS A 354 -46.65 4.38 1.14
N SER A 355 -46.51 3.75 -0.02
CA SER A 355 -47.48 2.80 -0.56
C SER A 355 -46.82 1.76 -1.44
N ILE A 356 -47.31 0.52 -1.39
CA ILE A 356 -46.80 -0.62 -2.16
C ILE A 356 -47.93 -1.28 -2.96
N THR A 357 -47.63 -1.77 -4.17
CA THR A 357 -48.63 -2.32 -5.10
C THR A 357 -48.34 -3.79 -5.41
N CYS A 358 -49.36 -4.65 -5.41
CA CYS A 358 -49.22 -6.08 -5.64
C CYS A 358 -49.02 -6.34 -7.13
N GLN A 359 -47.89 -6.91 -7.53
CA GLN A 359 -47.50 -7.08 -8.93
C GLN A 359 -47.16 -8.54 -9.25
N ARG A 360 -47.28 -8.91 -10.53
CA ARG A 360 -46.99 -10.27 -10.98
C ARG A 360 -45.52 -10.30 -11.40
N ILE A 361 -44.70 -10.94 -10.58
CA ILE A 361 -43.27 -11.06 -10.83
C ILE A 361 -42.98 -12.21 -11.80
N ALA A 362 -43.78 -13.29 -11.80
CA ALA A 362 -43.68 -14.41 -12.74
C ALA A 362 -45.01 -15.18 -12.90
N GLU A 363 -45.10 -16.15 -13.82
CA GLU A 363 -46.32 -16.94 -14.11
C GLU A 363 -46.87 -17.75 -12.91
N VAL A 364 -46.12 -17.83 -11.80
CA VAL A 364 -46.40 -18.72 -10.67
C VAL A 364 -46.68 -18.04 -9.31
N PHE A 365 -46.47 -16.73 -9.10
CA PHE A 365 -46.99 -16.02 -7.92
C PHE A 365 -46.88 -14.48 -8.01
N ALA A 366 -47.64 -13.79 -7.17
CA ALA A 366 -47.65 -12.33 -7.05
C ALA A 366 -46.88 -11.84 -5.80
N ALA A 367 -46.17 -10.72 -5.90
CA ALA A 367 -45.44 -10.09 -4.79
C ALA A 367 -45.58 -8.56 -4.82
N TRP A 368 -45.38 -7.92 -3.68
CA TRP A 368 -45.44 -6.46 -3.58
C TRP A 368 -44.27 -5.80 -4.29
N SER A 369 -44.53 -4.62 -4.86
CA SER A 369 -43.53 -3.81 -5.57
C SER A 369 -42.36 -3.36 -4.70
N ASP A 370 -42.53 -3.40 -3.37
CA ASP A 370 -41.50 -3.01 -2.39
C ASP A 370 -41.78 -3.68 -1.03
N HIS A 371 -40.80 -3.65 -0.12
CA HIS A 371 -40.90 -4.18 1.24
C HIS A 371 -41.77 -3.28 2.15
N ARG A 372 -42.33 -3.85 3.23
CA ARG A 372 -43.11 -3.08 4.22
C ARG A 372 -42.20 -2.02 4.87
N PRO A 373 -42.56 -0.72 4.82
CA PRO A 373 -41.77 0.36 5.41
C PRO A 373 -41.79 0.29 6.95
N VAL A 374 -40.82 0.94 7.61
CA VAL A 374 -40.65 0.88 9.07
C VAL A 374 -40.77 2.28 9.68
N CYS A 375 -41.54 2.41 10.76
CA CYS A 375 -41.64 3.67 11.50
C CYS A 375 -40.52 3.74 12.55
N LYS A 376 -39.61 4.71 12.40
CA LYS A 376 -38.50 4.92 13.36
C LYS A 376 -38.63 6.25 14.09
N VAL A 377 -38.09 6.27 15.32
CA VAL A 377 -37.95 7.46 16.16
C VAL A 377 -37.00 8.43 15.47
N LYS A 378 -37.33 9.73 15.41
CA LYS A 378 -36.39 10.74 14.90
C LYS A 378 -35.16 10.89 15.82
N THR A 379 -33.93 10.67 15.31
CA THR A 379 -32.70 11.52 15.38
C THR A 379 -31.36 10.74 15.54
N CYS A 380 -30.35 11.14 14.75
CA CYS A 380 -28.91 10.86 14.92
C CYS A 380 -28.22 12.05 15.64
N GLY A 381 -26.94 11.94 16.05
CA GLY A 381 -26.15 13.03 16.69
C GLY A 381 -25.77 12.82 18.17
N SER A 382 -25.00 13.74 18.78
CA SER A 382 -24.42 13.59 20.13
C SER A 382 -24.15 14.90 20.90
N ASN A 383 -24.13 14.84 22.24
CA ASN A 383 -23.72 15.95 23.09
C ASN A 383 -22.23 15.83 23.43
N LEU A 384 -21.45 16.84 23.05
CA LEU A 384 -20.00 16.89 23.12
C LEU A 384 -19.54 17.89 24.19
N GLN A 385 -18.59 17.49 25.04
CA GLN A 385 -17.98 18.32 26.07
C GLN A 385 -16.48 18.02 26.15
N GLY A 386 -15.64 19.05 26.22
CA GLY A 386 -14.19 18.89 26.14
C GLY A 386 -13.49 20.17 25.66
N PRO A 387 -12.20 20.38 26.00
CA PRO A 387 -11.42 21.52 25.50
C PRO A 387 -11.18 21.43 23.98
N GLY A 388 -11.47 20.29 23.37
CA GLY A 388 -11.56 20.06 21.94
C GLY A 388 -11.84 18.59 21.64
N GLY A 389 -12.10 18.29 20.37
CA GLY A 389 -12.39 16.94 19.90
C GLY A 389 -12.76 16.93 18.43
N THR A 390 -13.15 15.76 17.93
CA THR A 390 -13.52 15.57 16.51
C THR A 390 -14.82 14.79 16.44
N PHE A 391 -15.67 15.11 15.46
CA PHE A 391 -16.85 14.31 15.14
C PHE A 391 -17.09 14.33 13.63
N THR A 392 -17.85 13.35 13.15
CA THR A 392 -18.15 13.20 11.73
C THR A 392 -19.65 13.09 11.50
N SER A 393 -20.08 13.34 10.26
CA SER A 393 -21.39 12.93 9.79
C SER A 393 -21.53 11.39 9.89
N PRO A 394 -22.77 10.87 9.90
CA PRO A 394 -23.00 9.43 9.86
C PRO A 394 -22.23 8.79 8.69
N ASN A 395 -21.64 7.62 8.94
CA ASN A 395 -20.94 6.77 7.96
C ASN A 395 -19.63 7.29 7.34
N PHE A 396 -19.19 8.52 7.62
CA PHE A 396 -17.94 9.09 7.08
C PHE A 396 -16.72 8.15 7.28
N PRO A 397 -15.83 7.94 6.29
CA PRO A 397 -15.75 8.62 4.98
C PRO A 397 -16.64 8.01 3.89
N PHE A 398 -17.59 7.16 4.27
CA PHE A 398 -18.62 6.63 3.37
C PHE A 398 -19.89 7.48 3.44
N GLN A 399 -20.81 7.20 2.51
CA GLN A 399 -22.00 8.01 2.28
C GLN A 399 -22.96 8.06 3.48
N TYR A 400 -23.40 9.27 3.87
CA TYR A 400 -24.35 9.45 4.96
C TYR A 400 -25.79 9.04 4.58
N ASP A 401 -26.61 8.75 5.58
CA ASP A 401 -27.97 8.24 5.39
C ASP A 401 -28.94 9.30 4.79
N SER A 402 -29.84 8.86 3.90
CA SER A 402 -30.97 9.66 3.40
C SER A 402 -32.04 9.86 4.49
N ASN A 403 -32.73 11.00 4.49
CA ASN A 403 -33.73 11.45 5.49
C ASN A 403 -33.19 11.54 6.93
N ALA A 404 -31.88 11.68 7.08
CA ALA A 404 -31.23 11.86 8.36
C ALA A 404 -31.57 13.23 8.96
N GLN A 405 -31.73 13.24 10.27
CA GLN A 405 -31.91 14.42 11.11
C GLN A 405 -30.95 14.28 12.29
N CYS A 406 -29.74 14.80 12.16
CA CYS A 406 -28.69 14.60 13.15
C CYS A 406 -28.35 15.89 13.90
N VAL A 407 -28.33 15.85 15.23
CA VAL A 407 -28.04 17.02 16.08
C VAL A 407 -26.83 16.78 16.96
N TRP A 408 -25.81 17.64 16.83
CA TRP A 408 -24.69 17.70 17.75
C TRP A 408 -24.77 18.96 18.61
N VAL A 409 -24.51 18.84 19.92
CA VAL A 409 -24.44 20.00 20.83
C VAL A 409 -23.09 19.99 21.55
N ILE A 410 -22.25 20.97 21.25
CA ILE A 410 -20.93 21.15 21.83
C ILE A 410 -21.05 22.15 22.98
N THR A 411 -20.58 21.79 24.18
CA THR A 411 -20.56 22.69 25.35
C THR A 411 -19.15 22.80 25.91
N ALA A 412 -18.64 24.03 26.02
CA ALA A 412 -17.34 24.29 26.61
C ALA A 412 -17.35 23.97 28.11
N ILE A 413 -16.27 23.36 28.59
CA ILE A 413 -16.04 23.06 30.01
C ILE A 413 -15.94 24.36 30.81
N ASN A 414 -15.24 25.36 30.26
CA ASN A 414 -15.13 26.67 30.88
C ASN A 414 -16.19 27.62 30.31
N THR A 415 -17.08 28.11 31.17
CA THR A 415 -18.15 29.05 30.78
C THR A 415 -17.63 30.41 30.29
N ASN A 416 -16.35 30.71 30.52
CA ASN A 416 -15.68 31.91 30.00
C ASN A 416 -14.96 31.68 28.66
N LYS A 417 -15.11 30.51 28.04
CA LYS A 417 -14.55 30.20 26.72
C LYS A 417 -15.64 30.04 25.67
N VAL A 418 -15.27 30.21 24.41
CA VAL A 418 -16.12 29.98 23.25
C VAL A 418 -15.58 28.80 22.43
N ILE A 419 -16.38 28.28 21.51
CA ILE A 419 -16.10 27.06 20.75
C ILE A 419 -15.75 27.47 19.33
N GLN A 420 -14.57 27.05 18.86
CA GLN A 420 -14.17 27.11 17.46
C GLN A 420 -14.35 25.73 16.84
N ILE A 421 -14.92 25.66 15.63
CA ILE A 421 -14.96 24.46 14.78
C ILE A 421 -14.19 24.71 13.48
N ASN A 422 -13.56 23.66 12.93
CA ASN A 422 -13.01 23.62 11.59
C ASN A 422 -13.44 22.34 10.87
N PHE A 423 -13.56 22.39 9.55
CA PHE A 423 -13.85 21.24 8.71
C PHE A 423 -12.55 20.72 8.09
N GLU A 424 -12.30 19.42 8.21
CA GLU A 424 -11.18 18.74 7.54
C GLU A 424 -11.62 18.23 6.16
N GLU A 425 -12.84 17.69 6.10
CA GLU A 425 -13.52 17.30 4.86
C GLU A 425 -15.00 17.70 4.96
N PHE A 426 -15.61 18.08 3.85
CA PHE A 426 -17.03 18.43 3.77
C PHE A 426 -17.58 18.20 2.36
N ASP A 427 -18.53 17.28 2.25
CA ASP A 427 -19.26 17.02 1.03
C ASP A 427 -20.69 16.56 1.34
N LEU A 428 -21.65 17.44 1.05
CA LEU A 428 -23.09 17.23 1.16
C LEU A 428 -23.77 17.45 -0.20
N GLU A 429 -24.92 16.81 -0.42
CA GLU A 429 -25.71 17.01 -1.62
C GLU A 429 -26.14 18.49 -1.77
N ILE A 430 -25.70 19.11 -2.87
CA ILE A 430 -25.80 20.56 -3.06
C ILE A 430 -27.25 21.04 -3.19
N GLY A 431 -27.69 21.86 -2.23
CA GLY A 431 -29.01 22.49 -2.22
C GLY A 431 -30.16 21.60 -1.75
N TYR A 432 -29.88 20.35 -1.41
CA TYR A 432 -30.88 19.37 -0.95
C TYR A 432 -30.59 18.93 0.49
N ASP A 433 -29.32 18.65 0.80
CA ASP A 433 -28.87 18.29 2.14
C ASP A 433 -28.17 19.47 2.81
N THR A 434 -28.48 19.72 4.08
CA THR A 434 -27.99 20.90 4.81
C THR A 434 -27.42 20.58 6.18
N LEU A 435 -26.30 21.21 6.53
CA LEU A 435 -25.77 21.28 7.88
C LEU A 435 -25.98 22.70 8.44
N THR A 436 -26.90 22.84 9.38
CA THR A 436 -27.21 24.11 10.05
C THR A 436 -26.43 24.23 11.35
N ILE A 437 -25.75 25.34 11.58
CA ILE A 437 -24.91 25.58 12.76
C ILE A 437 -25.49 26.76 13.54
N GLY A 438 -25.65 26.61 14.86
CA GLY A 438 -26.16 27.65 15.74
C GLY A 438 -25.39 27.80 17.06
N ASP A 439 -25.59 28.93 17.71
CA ASP A 439 -24.85 29.39 18.89
C ASP A 439 -25.74 29.53 20.13
N GLY A 440 -25.56 28.61 21.07
CA GLY A 440 -26.37 28.51 22.29
C GLY A 440 -27.86 28.26 22.01
N GLY A 441 -28.67 28.37 23.07
CA GLY A 441 -30.13 28.27 22.97
C GLY A 441 -30.65 26.85 22.69
N GLU A 442 -31.91 26.77 22.25
CA GLU A 442 -32.52 25.50 21.84
C GLU A 442 -32.11 25.16 20.41
N VAL A 443 -31.79 23.89 20.17
CA VAL A 443 -31.39 23.40 18.84
C VAL A 443 -32.50 23.69 17.83
N GLY A 444 -32.14 24.31 16.71
CA GLY A 444 -33.06 24.66 15.64
C GLY A 444 -33.77 26.01 15.83
N ASP A 445 -33.45 26.79 16.87
CA ASP A 445 -33.93 28.17 16.97
C ASP A 445 -33.31 29.03 15.84
N PRO A 446 -34.11 29.58 14.90
CA PRO A 446 -33.58 30.37 13.80
C PRO A 446 -32.88 31.66 14.25
N LYS A 447 -33.12 32.14 15.48
CA LYS A 447 -32.47 33.36 16.00
C LYS A 447 -31.01 33.15 16.40
N THR A 448 -30.60 31.90 16.63
CA THR A 448 -29.24 31.54 17.06
C THR A 448 -28.44 30.90 15.93
N VAL A 449 -28.99 30.79 14.70
CA VAL A 449 -28.27 30.20 13.56
C VAL A 449 -27.13 31.11 13.12
N LEU A 450 -25.93 30.55 13.05
CA LEU A 450 -24.73 31.18 12.51
C LEU A 450 -24.61 30.94 11.00
N GLN A 451 -24.80 29.70 10.54
CA GLN A 451 -24.62 29.34 9.13
C GLN A 451 -25.46 28.12 8.72
N VAL A 452 -25.77 28.01 7.43
CA VAL A 452 -26.38 26.84 6.80
C VAL A 452 -25.51 26.43 5.62
N LEU A 453 -25.01 25.19 5.64
CA LEU A 453 -23.99 24.70 4.71
C LEU A 453 -24.53 23.55 3.86
N THR A 454 -24.09 23.48 2.60
CA THR A 454 -24.44 22.44 1.63
C THR A 454 -23.38 22.38 0.51
N GLY A 455 -23.32 21.30 -0.27
CA GLY A 455 -22.34 21.11 -1.34
C GLY A 455 -21.00 20.55 -0.87
N SER A 456 -20.01 20.60 -1.76
CA SER A 456 -18.67 20.00 -1.58
C SER A 456 -17.56 20.98 -1.21
N PHE A 457 -17.91 22.23 -0.92
CA PHE A 457 -16.93 23.25 -0.55
C PHE A 457 -16.66 23.20 0.96
N VAL A 458 -15.41 22.98 1.35
CA VAL A 458 -15.00 22.94 2.75
C VAL A 458 -15.22 24.32 3.39
N PRO A 459 -16.10 24.44 4.40
CA PRO A 459 -16.38 25.71 5.05
C PRO A 459 -15.19 26.24 5.85
N ASP A 460 -15.09 27.55 5.96
CA ASP A 460 -14.13 28.20 6.86
C ASP A 460 -14.38 27.84 8.32
N LEU A 461 -13.41 28.16 9.18
CA LEU A 461 -13.60 27.99 10.62
C LEU A 461 -14.75 28.88 11.12
N ILE A 462 -15.51 28.36 12.08
CA ILE A 462 -16.65 29.06 12.68
C ILE A 462 -16.45 29.11 14.18
N VAL A 463 -16.64 30.27 14.80
CA VAL A 463 -16.54 30.45 16.25
C VAL A 463 -17.89 30.87 16.86
N SER A 464 -18.26 30.26 17.99
CA SER A 464 -19.43 30.66 18.76
C SER A 464 -19.21 32.00 19.50
N MET A 465 -20.29 32.68 19.84
CA MET A 465 -20.28 33.80 20.79
C MET A 465 -20.62 33.34 22.21
N SER A 466 -21.22 32.16 22.37
CA SER A 466 -21.52 31.55 23.67
C SER A 466 -20.62 30.35 23.99
N ASN A 467 -20.75 29.81 25.21
CA ASN A 467 -20.04 28.61 25.65
C ASN A 467 -20.72 27.31 25.17
N GLN A 468 -21.70 27.39 24.26
CA GLN A 468 -22.40 26.25 23.67
C GLN A 468 -22.66 26.48 22.18
N MET A 469 -22.48 25.47 21.35
CA MET A 469 -22.75 25.52 19.91
C MET A 469 -23.52 24.26 19.53
N TRP A 470 -24.41 24.32 18.55
CA TRP A 470 -25.09 23.14 18.01
C TRP A 470 -24.98 23.07 16.50
N LEU A 471 -24.98 21.85 15.96
CA LEU A 471 -24.99 21.54 14.54
C LEU A 471 -26.14 20.60 14.24
N HIS A 472 -26.86 20.82 13.13
CA HIS A 472 -28.04 20.07 12.74
C HIS A 472 -27.96 19.69 11.26
N LEU A 473 -27.66 18.42 10.98
CA LEU A 473 -27.67 17.84 9.64
C LEU A 473 -29.09 17.41 9.29
N GLN A 474 -29.58 17.86 8.15
CA GLN A 474 -30.86 17.48 7.57
C GLN A 474 -30.63 16.99 6.15
N THR A 475 -30.97 15.74 5.88
CA THR A 475 -30.83 15.14 4.54
C THR A 475 -32.20 14.74 3.98
N ASP A 476 -32.31 14.62 2.67
CA ASP A 476 -33.56 14.36 1.96
C ASP A 476 -33.68 12.90 1.46
N GLU A 477 -34.61 12.61 0.54
CA GLU A 477 -34.90 11.26 0.06
C GLU A 477 -33.85 10.71 -0.95
N SER A 478 -32.87 11.52 -1.40
CA SER A 478 -31.81 11.10 -2.34
C SER A 478 -30.55 10.52 -1.68
N VAL A 479 -29.69 9.93 -2.52
CA VAL A 479 -28.46 9.23 -2.13
C VAL A 479 -27.34 10.27 -1.95
N GLY A 480 -26.89 10.47 -0.69
CA GLY A 480 -26.06 11.59 -0.23
C GLY A 480 -24.61 11.62 -0.74
N SER A 481 -23.67 12.29 -0.07
CA SER A 481 -22.24 12.20 -0.37
C SER A 481 -21.44 11.67 0.83
N ILE A 482 -20.11 11.70 0.76
CA ILE A 482 -19.21 11.15 1.80
C ILE A 482 -19.35 11.84 3.17
N GLY A 483 -19.93 13.04 3.22
CA GLY A 483 -20.26 13.75 4.45
C GLY A 483 -19.13 14.66 4.93
N PHE A 484 -18.99 14.82 6.25
CA PHE A 484 -18.04 15.77 6.82
C PHE A 484 -17.31 15.26 8.05
N LYS A 485 -16.11 15.81 8.28
CA LYS A 485 -15.31 15.64 9.49
C LYS A 485 -14.98 17.00 10.09
N VAL A 486 -15.38 17.21 11.35
CA VAL A 486 -15.24 18.48 12.07
C VAL A 486 -14.35 18.31 13.29
N ASN A 487 -13.36 19.18 13.45
CA ASN A 487 -12.62 19.31 14.71
C ASN A 487 -13.09 20.59 15.45
N TYR A 488 -13.31 20.48 16.76
CA TYR A 488 -13.70 21.59 17.62
C TYR A 488 -12.67 21.81 18.73
N LYS A 489 -12.57 23.05 19.23
CA LYS A 489 -11.73 23.41 20.39
C LYS A 489 -12.29 24.62 21.14
N GLU A 490 -11.98 24.71 22.43
CA GLU A 490 -12.28 25.87 23.25
C GLU A 490 -11.20 26.96 23.08
N ILE A 491 -11.62 28.19 22.80
CA ILE A 491 -10.74 29.36 22.69
C ILE A 491 -11.18 30.48 23.64
N GLU A 492 -10.32 31.48 23.83
CA GLU A 492 -10.64 32.63 24.68
C GLU A 492 -11.85 33.40 24.12
N LYS A 493 -12.65 33.98 25.01
CA LYS A 493 -13.82 34.79 24.63
C LYS A 493 -13.36 36.03 23.83
N GLU A 494 -14.20 36.49 22.91
CA GLU A 494 -13.92 37.65 22.04
C GLU A 494 -12.77 37.42 21.06
N SER A 495 -12.60 36.17 20.61
CA SER A 495 -11.62 35.78 19.59
C SER A 495 -12.28 35.11 18.39
N CYS A 496 -11.79 35.40 17.19
CA CYS A 496 -12.20 34.75 15.95
C CYS A 496 -11.41 33.45 15.64
N GLY A 497 -10.47 33.04 16.49
CA GLY A 497 -9.62 31.87 16.23
C GLY A 497 -8.60 32.10 15.11
N ASP A 498 -7.55 31.27 15.09
CA ASP A 498 -6.49 31.37 14.07
C ASP A 498 -6.98 30.78 12.73
N PRO A 499 -7.06 31.58 11.65
CA PRO A 499 -7.49 31.13 10.33
C PRO A 499 -6.40 30.43 9.50
N GLY A 500 -5.18 30.36 10.02
CA GLY A 500 -4.05 29.76 9.31
C GLY A 500 -3.41 30.71 8.28
N THR A 501 -2.48 30.17 7.51
CA THR A 501 -1.77 30.88 6.43
C THR A 501 -1.96 30.10 5.13
N PRO A 502 -2.36 30.74 4.02
CA PRO A 502 -2.55 30.06 2.76
C PRO A 502 -1.25 29.44 2.23
N LEU A 503 -1.37 28.32 1.52
CA LEU A 503 -0.25 27.67 0.84
C LEU A 503 0.38 28.65 -0.16
N TYR A 504 1.70 28.76 -0.17
CA TYR A 504 2.44 29.78 -0.94
C TYR A 504 2.09 31.24 -0.57
N GLY A 505 1.45 31.47 0.57
CA GLY A 505 1.13 32.79 1.11
C GLY A 505 1.91 33.14 2.37
N ILE A 506 1.87 34.43 2.71
CA ILE A 506 2.50 35.05 3.87
C ILE A 506 1.42 35.85 4.58
N ARG A 507 1.37 35.73 5.92
CA ARG A 507 0.43 36.47 6.78
C ARG A 507 1.17 37.47 7.66
N GLU A 508 0.70 38.71 7.65
CA GLU A 508 1.11 39.75 8.60
C GLU A 508 0.03 39.94 9.67
N GLY A 509 0.44 39.86 10.94
CA GLY A 509 -0.44 39.92 12.11
C GLY A 509 -0.60 38.58 12.82
N ASP A 510 -0.65 38.62 14.15
CA ASP A 510 -0.76 37.47 15.07
C ASP A 510 -1.91 37.61 16.07
N GLY A 511 -2.63 38.73 16.06
CA GLY A 511 -3.81 38.98 16.87
C GLY A 511 -5.07 38.30 16.31
N PHE A 512 -5.84 37.66 17.20
CA PHE A 512 -7.10 36.98 16.87
C PHE A 512 -8.29 37.50 17.68
N SER A 513 -8.12 38.61 18.39
CA SER A 513 -9.17 39.22 19.23
C SER A 513 -10.05 40.12 18.38
N ASN A 514 -11.27 40.41 18.86
CA ASN A 514 -12.18 41.33 18.18
C ASN A 514 -11.48 42.66 17.84
N ARG A 515 -11.58 43.07 16.57
CA ARG A 515 -10.94 44.23 15.91
C ARG A 515 -9.49 44.04 15.45
N ASP A 516 -8.87 42.89 15.69
CA ASP A 516 -7.58 42.57 15.11
C ASP A 516 -7.69 42.39 13.59
N VAL A 517 -6.63 42.77 12.88
CA VAL A 517 -6.55 42.75 11.41
C VAL A 517 -5.41 41.86 10.97
N LEU A 518 -5.70 40.88 10.12
CA LEU A 518 -4.72 40.06 9.44
C LEU A 518 -4.61 40.51 7.99
N ARG A 519 -3.38 40.58 7.47
CA ARG A 519 -3.11 40.90 6.07
C ARG A 519 -2.39 39.74 5.41
N PHE A 520 -2.75 39.46 4.16
CA PHE A 520 -2.16 38.38 3.39
C PHE A 520 -1.48 38.90 2.14
N GLU A 521 -0.40 38.22 1.77
CA GLU A 521 0.35 38.44 0.55
C GLU A 521 0.80 37.08 0.01
N CYS A 522 0.87 36.92 -1.31
CA CYS A 522 1.39 35.70 -1.90
C CYS A 522 2.91 35.79 -2.10
N GLN A 523 3.58 34.64 -2.00
CA GLN A 523 4.98 34.53 -2.42
C GLN A 523 5.12 34.92 -3.90
N PHE A 524 6.33 35.33 -4.29
CA PHE A 524 6.60 35.81 -5.65
C PHE A 524 6.14 34.79 -6.72
N GLY A 525 5.36 35.26 -7.70
CA GLY A 525 4.85 34.43 -8.80
C GLY A 525 3.43 33.87 -8.61
N PHE A 526 2.82 34.09 -7.44
CA PHE A 526 1.45 33.70 -7.15
C PHE A 526 0.53 34.93 -7.04
N GLU A 527 -0.72 34.80 -7.49
CA GLU A 527 -1.73 35.85 -7.36
C GLU A 527 -2.67 35.54 -6.19
N LEU A 528 -2.95 36.58 -5.41
CA LEU A 528 -3.85 36.50 -4.27
C LEU A 528 -5.30 36.61 -4.75
N ILE A 529 -6.06 35.53 -4.62
CA ILE A 529 -7.49 35.50 -4.88
C ILE A 529 -8.25 35.55 -3.55
N GLY A 530 -8.93 36.67 -3.31
CA GLY A 530 -9.69 36.92 -2.09
C GLY A 530 -9.38 38.28 -1.47
N GLU A 531 -9.89 38.53 -0.27
CA GLU A 531 -9.65 39.80 0.44
C GLU A 531 -8.22 39.87 0.98
N LYS A 532 -7.49 40.93 0.63
CA LYS A 532 -6.11 41.16 1.07
C LYS A 532 -5.98 41.33 2.58
N SER A 533 -7.05 41.75 3.25
CA SER A 533 -7.08 41.93 4.69
C SER A 533 -8.41 41.48 5.27
N ILE A 534 -8.35 40.70 6.35
CA ILE A 534 -9.52 40.26 7.10
C ILE A 534 -9.48 40.85 8.51
N ILE A 535 -10.65 41.17 9.05
CA ILE A 535 -10.82 41.81 10.35
C ILE A 535 -11.65 40.89 11.24
N CYS A 536 -11.22 40.65 12.48
CA CYS A 536 -12.00 39.92 13.45
C CYS A 536 -13.17 40.79 13.93
N GLN A 537 -14.40 40.40 13.64
CA GLN A 537 -15.60 41.18 13.92
C GLN A 537 -16.14 40.91 15.33
N GLU A 538 -17.01 41.78 15.85
CA GLU A 538 -17.55 41.67 17.23
C GLU A 538 -18.46 40.44 17.45
N ASN A 539 -18.83 39.73 16.38
CA ASN A 539 -19.56 38.46 16.40
C ASN A 539 -18.61 37.24 16.43
N ASN A 540 -17.32 37.43 16.69
CA ASN A 540 -16.26 36.41 16.67
C ASN A 540 -16.08 35.73 15.29
N GLN A 541 -16.44 36.41 14.19
CA GLN A 541 -16.23 35.92 12.83
C GLN A 541 -15.22 36.79 12.07
N TRP A 542 -14.42 36.19 11.19
CA TRP A 542 -13.58 36.95 10.28
C TRP A 542 -14.42 37.62 9.19
N SER A 543 -14.03 38.83 8.78
CA SER A 543 -14.79 39.61 7.78
C SER A 543 -14.84 39.01 6.38
N ALA A 544 -13.92 38.09 6.07
CA ALA A 544 -13.85 37.34 4.82
C ALA A 544 -13.01 36.07 5.03
N ASN A 545 -13.07 35.17 4.06
CA ASN A 545 -12.31 33.92 4.02
C ASN A 545 -10.82 34.18 3.85
N ILE A 546 -9.98 33.21 4.21
CA ILE A 546 -8.56 33.31 3.89
C ILE A 546 -8.38 33.32 2.36
N PRO A 547 -7.56 34.23 1.81
CA PRO A 547 -7.32 34.27 0.37
C PRO A 547 -6.45 33.09 -0.06
N ILE A 548 -6.59 32.68 -1.33
CA ILE A 548 -5.82 31.58 -1.93
C ILE A 548 -4.75 32.17 -2.84
N CYS A 549 -3.54 31.60 -2.79
CA CYS A 549 -2.46 31.93 -3.71
C CYS A 549 -2.45 30.93 -4.86
N ILE A 550 -2.96 31.35 -6.03
CA ILE A 550 -2.96 30.51 -7.23
C ILE A 550 -1.80 30.88 -8.14
N PHE A 551 -1.26 29.88 -8.83
CA PHE A 551 -0.29 30.12 -9.88
C PHE A 551 -1.04 30.60 -11.13
N PRO A 552 -0.92 31.89 -11.52
CA PRO A 552 -1.84 32.44 -12.51
C PRO A 552 -1.49 31.89 -13.88
N CYS A 553 -2.50 31.55 -14.66
CA CYS A 553 -2.34 31.21 -16.08
C CYS A 553 -1.90 32.41 -16.94
N LEU A 554 -1.66 33.59 -16.36
CA LEU A 554 -1.18 34.79 -17.02
C LEU A 554 -0.21 35.51 -16.09
N SER A 555 1.09 35.22 -16.17
CA SER A 555 2.09 35.83 -15.27
C SER A 555 3.39 36.20 -15.95
N ASN A 556 3.99 37.29 -15.45
CA ASN A 556 5.29 37.79 -15.88
C ASN A 556 6.33 37.56 -14.79
N PHE A 557 7.34 36.74 -15.07
CA PHE A 557 8.44 36.45 -14.18
C PHE A 557 9.62 37.37 -14.47
N THR A 558 9.95 38.25 -13.53
CA THR A 558 11.07 39.20 -13.67
C THR A 558 12.28 38.89 -12.78
N ALA A 559 12.15 37.92 -11.88
CA ALA A 559 13.26 37.49 -11.04
C ALA A 559 14.34 36.76 -11.88
N PRO A 560 15.63 36.86 -11.51
CA PRO A 560 16.73 36.24 -12.26
C PRO A 560 16.75 34.70 -12.19
N MET A 561 15.93 34.11 -11.33
CA MET A 561 15.66 32.68 -11.28
C MET A 561 14.29 32.46 -10.68
N GLY A 562 13.68 31.32 -10.99
CA GLY A 562 12.37 30.97 -10.45
C GLY A 562 11.87 29.63 -10.99
N THR A 563 10.62 29.32 -10.67
CA THR A 563 9.96 28.08 -11.08
C THR A 563 8.62 28.41 -11.71
N VAL A 564 8.31 27.71 -12.80
CA VAL A 564 7.02 27.71 -13.48
C VAL A 564 6.39 26.33 -13.28
N LEU A 565 5.21 26.31 -12.68
CA LEU A 565 4.42 25.11 -12.45
C LEU A 565 3.17 25.14 -13.33
N SER A 566 2.71 23.98 -13.78
CA SER A 566 1.34 23.87 -14.29
C SER A 566 0.34 24.08 -13.15
N PRO A 567 -0.90 24.51 -13.45
CA PRO A 567 -1.97 24.57 -12.45
C PRO A 567 -2.12 23.23 -11.71
N ASP A 568 -2.35 23.30 -10.39
CA ASP A 568 -2.64 22.16 -9.50
C ASP A 568 -1.57 21.06 -9.43
N TYR A 569 -0.36 21.29 -9.94
CA TYR A 569 0.77 20.36 -9.79
C TYR A 569 1.07 20.09 -8.30
N PRO A 570 1.24 18.82 -7.86
CA PRO A 570 1.34 17.58 -8.66
C PRO A 570 0.03 16.79 -8.81
N GLU A 571 -1.09 17.29 -8.31
CA GLU A 571 -2.40 16.61 -8.25
C GLU A 571 -3.07 16.47 -9.63
N GLY A 572 -2.58 17.22 -10.63
CA GLY A 572 -3.00 17.15 -12.03
C GLY A 572 -3.73 18.42 -12.47
N TYR A 573 -3.41 18.92 -13.66
CA TYR A 573 -3.96 20.17 -14.18
C TYR A 573 -5.42 19.98 -14.66
N GLY A 574 -6.24 21.02 -14.57
CA GLY A 574 -7.61 20.99 -15.08
C GLY A 574 -7.72 20.90 -16.60
N ASN A 575 -8.90 20.53 -17.10
CA ASN A 575 -9.19 20.49 -18.53
C ASN A 575 -9.52 21.90 -19.08
N ASN A 576 -9.42 22.08 -20.40
CA ASN A 576 -9.73 23.31 -21.14
C ASN A 576 -8.87 24.52 -20.73
N LEU A 577 -7.63 24.27 -20.33
CA LEU A 577 -6.71 25.33 -19.92
C LEU A 577 -6.05 26.00 -21.12
N ASN A 578 -5.82 27.30 -20.98
CA ASN A 578 -4.99 28.08 -21.88
C ASN A 578 -4.18 29.07 -21.04
N CYS A 579 -2.95 28.67 -20.72
CA CYS A 579 -2.07 29.38 -19.81
C CYS A 579 -0.86 29.93 -20.56
N ILE A 580 -0.48 31.17 -20.28
CA ILE A 580 0.60 31.90 -20.92
C ILE A 580 1.47 32.55 -19.84
N TRP A 581 2.74 32.19 -19.81
CA TRP A 581 3.72 32.77 -18.91
C TRP A 581 4.82 33.47 -19.69
N THR A 582 5.27 34.62 -19.21
CA THR A 582 6.38 35.36 -19.84
C THR A 582 7.51 35.53 -18.82
N ILE A 583 8.70 35.06 -19.12
CA ILE A 583 9.90 35.29 -18.33
C ILE A 583 10.65 36.45 -18.98
N ILE A 584 10.92 37.50 -18.20
CA ILE A 584 11.55 38.75 -18.63
C ILE A 584 12.80 38.95 -17.77
N SER A 585 13.97 38.85 -18.39
CA SER A 585 15.28 39.10 -17.76
C SER A 585 15.83 40.47 -18.17
N ASP A 586 16.93 40.89 -17.54
CA ASP A 586 17.58 42.15 -17.88
C ASP A 586 18.03 42.18 -19.36
N PRO A 587 17.88 43.31 -20.07
CA PRO A 587 18.36 43.45 -21.44
C PRO A 587 19.85 43.10 -21.57
N GLY A 588 20.17 42.12 -22.43
CA GLY A 588 21.53 41.57 -22.54
C GLY A 588 21.78 40.32 -21.69
N SER A 589 20.75 39.77 -21.06
CA SER A 589 20.75 38.44 -20.44
C SER A 589 20.00 37.43 -21.31
N ARG A 590 20.21 36.14 -21.03
CA ARG A 590 19.52 35.01 -21.64
C ARG A 590 18.90 34.15 -20.54
N ILE A 591 17.90 33.36 -20.90
CA ILE A 591 17.08 32.55 -19.99
C ILE A 591 17.32 31.08 -20.31
N HIS A 592 17.71 30.29 -19.31
CA HIS A 592 17.80 28.84 -19.40
C HIS A 592 16.58 28.22 -18.70
N LEU A 593 15.97 27.21 -19.33
CA LEU A 593 14.89 26.40 -18.75
C LEU A 593 15.40 24.98 -18.46
N SER A 594 15.14 24.51 -17.25
CA SER A 594 15.37 23.13 -16.83
C SER A 594 14.04 22.46 -16.45
N PHE A 595 13.70 21.39 -17.16
CA PHE A 595 12.51 20.59 -16.91
C PHE A 595 12.83 19.53 -15.84
N ASN A 596 12.14 19.61 -14.69
CA ASN A 596 12.38 18.74 -13.53
C ASN A 596 11.38 17.58 -13.49
N ASP A 597 10.12 17.84 -13.85
CA ASP A 597 9.07 16.84 -14.04
C ASP A 597 8.17 17.29 -15.20
N PHE A 598 7.64 16.33 -15.96
CA PHE A 598 6.82 16.59 -17.13
C PHE A 598 5.90 15.39 -17.44
N ASP A 599 4.59 15.61 -17.32
CA ASP A 599 3.56 14.63 -17.59
C ASP A 599 2.29 15.33 -18.11
N LEU A 600 2.14 15.34 -19.44
CA LEU A 600 0.97 15.86 -20.15
C LEU A 600 0.27 14.76 -20.94
N GLU A 601 -1.01 14.94 -21.27
CA GLU A 601 -1.69 14.04 -22.20
C GLU A 601 -1.00 14.05 -23.58
N SER A 602 -0.55 12.88 -24.01
CA SER A 602 0.12 12.71 -25.29
C SER A 602 -0.82 13.04 -26.45
N GLN A 603 -0.36 13.92 -27.35
CA GLN A 603 -1.01 14.36 -28.61
C GLN A 603 -2.12 15.42 -28.46
N PHE A 604 -2.69 15.61 -27.28
CA PHE A 604 -3.84 16.51 -27.08
C PHE A 604 -3.49 17.73 -26.24
N ASP A 605 -2.60 17.57 -25.25
CA ASP A 605 -2.10 18.65 -24.42
C ASP A 605 -0.66 19.00 -24.78
N PHE A 606 -0.35 20.30 -24.84
CA PHE A 606 1.01 20.73 -25.20
C PHE A 606 1.47 22.02 -24.53
N LEU A 607 2.77 22.05 -24.25
CA LEU A 607 3.51 23.24 -23.82
C LEU A 607 4.41 23.73 -24.97
N ALA A 608 4.16 24.93 -25.48
CA ALA A 608 4.99 25.60 -26.46
C ALA A 608 5.87 26.68 -25.81
N VAL A 609 7.17 26.66 -26.10
CA VAL A 609 8.16 27.62 -25.60
C VAL A 609 8.64 28.50 -26.76
N LYS A 610 8.51 29.83 -26.62
CA LYS A 610 8.79 30.84 -27.64
C LYS A 610 9.84 31.86 -27.18
N ASP A 611 10.72 32.26 -28.09
CA ASP A 611 11.80 33.23 -27.86
C ASP A 611 11.33 34.67 -28.12
N GLY A 612 10.64 35.25 -27.15
CA GLY A 612 10.13 36.62 -27.19
C GLY A 612 8.77 36.76 -26.52
N ASP A 613 8.19 37.95 -26.55
CA ASP A 613 6.92 38.31 -25.90
C ASP A 613 5.68 38.10 -26.79
N SER A 614 5.86 38.03 -28.12
CA SER A 614 4.78 37.95 -29.10
C SER A 614 4.26 36.52 -29.30
N PRO A 615 2.96 36.32 -29.60
CA PRO A 615 2.45 35.03 -30.05
C PRO A 615 3.15 34.51 -31.32
N ASP A 616 3.65 35.42 -32.16
CA ASP A 616 4.37 35.10 -33.41
C ASP A 616 5.90 34.93 -33.19
N SER A 617 6.37 34.98 -31.93
CA SER A 617 7.77 34.77 -31.62
C SER A 617 8.25 33.37 -32.01
N PRO A 618 9.53 33.22 -32.41
CA PRO A 618 10.07 31.92 -32.82
C PRO A 618 9.89 30.85 -31.74
N ILE A 619 9.30 29.70 -32.10
CA ILE A 619 9.16 28.54 -31.20
C ILE A 619 10.53 27.87 -31.04
N ILE A 620 10.97 27.70 -29.80
CA ILE A 620 12.18 26.97 -29.42
C ILE A 620 11.87 25.48 -29.20
N GLY A 621 10.67 25.16 -28.71
CA GLY A 621 10.22 23.78 -28.54
C GLY A 621 8.72 23.67 -28.26
N THR A 622 8.14 22.51 -28.59
CA THR A 622 6.76 22.13 -28.25
C THR A 622 6.78 20.72 -27.68
N PHE A 623 6.16 20.53 -26.52
CA PHE A 623 6.27 19.30 -25.71
C PHE A 623 4.90 18.76 -25.33
N THR A 624 4.78 17.43 -25.27
CA THR A 624 3.57 16.66 -24.92
C THR A 624 3.99 15.29 -24.36
N GLY A 625 3.10 14.55 -23.72
CA GLY A 625 3.40 13.25 -23.13
C GLY A 625 4.17 13.32 -21.80
N ALA A 626 4.70 12.18 -21.37
CA ALA A 626 5.41 12.01 -20.09
C ALA A 626 6.95 11.95 -20.21
N GLU A 627 7.49 12.21 -21.41
CA GLU A 627 8.95 12.26 -21.60
C GLU A 627 9.48 13.65 -21.19
N VAL A 628 10.41 13.68 -20.23
CA VAL A 628 11.00 14.93 -19.72
C VAL A 628 11.85 15.60 -20.81
N PRO A 629 11.52 16.84 -21.25
CA PRO A 629 12.27 17.52 -22.29
C PRO A 629 13.71 17.86 -21.89
N SER A 630 14.61 17.92 -22.89
CA SER A 630 15.96 18.46 -22.69
C SER A 630 15.91 19.95 -22.35
N HIS A 631 16.89 20.42 -21.57
CA HIS A 631 17.01 21.83 -21.21
C HIS A 631 17.03 22.76 -22.44
N LEU A 632 16.40 23.94 -22.31
CA LEU A 632 16.30 24.93 -23.37
C LEU A 632 16.98 26.24 -22.97
N THR A 633 17.42 27.01 -23.96
CA THR A 633 18.04 28.32 -23.72
C THR A 633 17.53 29.33 -24.74
N SER A 634 17.03 30.46 -24.26
CA SER A 634 16.58 31.58 -25.09
C SER A 634 17.75 32.23 -25.85
N ASN A 635 17.44 32.96 -26.93
CA ASN A 635 18.40 33.85 -27.57
C ASN A 635 18.18 35.31 -27.12
N GLY A 636 16.98 35.66 -26.65
CA GLY A 636 16.65 36.96 -26.10
C GLY A 636 16.58 36.98 -24.57
N HIS A 637 16.27 38.17 -24.05
CA HIS A 637 16.00 38.40 -22.64
C HIS A 637 14.54 38.14 -22.25
N ILE A 638 13.69 37.74 -23.22
CA ILE A 638 12.27 37.44 -23.00
C ILE A 638 11.95 36.06 -23.57
N LEU A 639 11.24 35.24 -22.80
CA LEU A 639 10.79 33.91 -23.21
C LEU A 639 9.31 33.73 -22.82
N ARG A 640 8.49 33.21 -23.71
CA ARG A 640 7.05 33.01 -23.52
C ARG A 640 6.70 31.53 -23.57
N LEU A 641 6.02 31.03 -22.55
CA LEU A 641 5.53 29.66 -22.45
C LEU A 641 4.01 29.67 -22.63
N GLU A 642 3.49 28.81 -23.50
CA GLU A 642 2.05 28.67 -23.77
C GLU A 642 1.65 27.20 -23.53
N PHE A 643 0.82 26.96 -22.52
CA PHE A 643 0.27 25.65 -22.21
C PHE A 643 -1.21 25.59 -22.60
N GLN A 644 -1.57 24.58 -23.38
CA GLN A 644 -2.95 24.32 -23.80
C GLN A 644 -3.34 22.90 -23.41
N ALA A 645 -4.47 22.79 -22.71
CA ALA A 645 -5.09 21.53 -22.34
C ALA A 645 -6.46 21.39 -22.98
N ASP A 646 -6.76 20.17 -23.42
CA ASP A 646 -7.98 19.76 -24.09
C ASP A 646 -9.13 19.51 -23.06
N HIS A 647 -10.32 19.12 -23.52
CA HIS A 647 -11.51 18.95 -22.68
C HIS A 647 -11.53 17.73 -21.75
N SER A 648 -10.57 16.82 -21.86
CA SER A 648 -10.57 15.52 -21.19
C SER A 648 -9.15 15.06 -20.86
N MET A 649 -9.02 14.15 -19.89
CA MET A 649 -7.73 13.57 -19.46
C MET A 649 -6.72 14.62 -18.96
N SER A 650 -5.96 14.24 -17.94
CA SER A 650 -4.99 15.14 -17.32
C SER A 650 -3.81 14.32 -16.85
N GLY A 651 -2.60 14.78 -17.16
CA GLY A 651 -1.39 14.30 -16.51
C GLY A 651 -1.15 15.04 -15.19
N ARG A 652 -0.07 14.68 -14.49
CA ARG A 652 0.34 15.41 -13.26
C ARG A 652 0.76 16.86 -13.53
N GLY A 653 1.14 17.18 -14.76
CA GLY A 653 1.58 18.50 -15.18
C GLY A 653 3.09 18.64 -15.27
N PHE A 654 3.63 19.84 -15.05
CA PHE A 654 5.07 20.09 -15.18
C PHE A 654 5.64 20.99 -14.10
N ASN A 655 6.94 20.77 -13.83
CA ASN A 655 7.78 21.61 -12.98
C ASN A 655 9.02 22.06 -13.77
N ILE A 656 9.09 23.36 -14.06
CA ILE A 656 10.16 23.96 -14.86
C ILE A 656 10.86 25.02 -14.03
N THR A 657 12.16 24.85 -13.79
CA THR A 657 12.99 25.90 -13.19
C THR A 657 13.66 26.72 -14.28
N TYR A 658 13.76 28.03 -14.08
CA TYR A 658 14.49 28.91 -14.98
C TYR A 658 15.57 29.70 -14.24
N ASN A 659 16.64 30.04 -14.96
CA ASN A 659 17.66 30.96 -14.48
C ASN A 659 18.11 31.91 -15.62
N THR A 660 18.63 33.07 -15.24
CA THR A 660 19.12 34.08 -16.17
C THR A 660 20.63 34.21 -16.05
N PHE A 661 21.32 34.33 -17.18
CA PHE A 661 22.77 34.46 -17.25
C PHE A 661 23.17 35.46 -18.33
N GLY A 662 24.42 35.96 -18.27
CA GLY A 662 24.86 37.01 -19.20
C GLY A 662 24.91 36.52 -20.65
N HIS A 663 24.68 37.40 -21.63
CA HIS A 663 24.72 37.05 -23.05
C HIS A 663 26.06 36.43 -23.51
N ASN A 664 27.16 36.73 -22.80
CA ASN A 664 28.50 36.20 -23.10
C ASN A 664 28.91 35.00 -22.24
N GLU A 665 27.97 34.41 -21.53
CA GLU A 665 28.18 33.25 -20.65
C GLU A 665 27.44 32.04 -21.22
N CYS A 666 27.99 30.85 -21.00
CA CYS A 666 27.29 29.60 -21.23
C CYS A 666 26.46 29.24 -19.99
N PRO A 667 25.33 28.52 -20.15
CA PRO A 667 24.57 28.04 -19.00
C PRO A 667 25.41 27.07 -18.17
N ASP A 668 25.28 27.08 -16.84
CA ASP A 668 25.94 26.10 -15.99
C ASP A 668 25.46 24.68 -16.39
N PRO A 669 26.35 23.80 -16.89
CA PRO A 669 25.95 22.49 -17.38
C PRO A 669 25.77 21.44 -16.25
N GLY A 670 25.90 21.85 -14.98
CA GLY A 670 25.79 20.99 -13.81
C GLY A 670 27.01 20.09 -13.58
N VAL A 671 26.89 19.18 -12.60
CA VAL A 671 27.88 18.13 -12.31
C VAL A 671 27.28 16.79 -12.74
N PRO A 672 27.89 16.05 -13.69
CA PRO A 672 27.37 14.77 -14.13
C PRO A 672 27.37 13.73 -13.01
N ILE A 673 26.35 12.88 -12.98
CA ILE A 673 26.24 11.77 -12.04
C ILE A 673 27.43 10.82 -12.23
N ASN A 674 28.00 10.33 -11.13
CA ASN A 674 29.19 9.46 -11.09
C ASN A 674 30.44 10.10 -11.73
N ALA A 675 30.54 11.44 -11.65
CA ALA A 675 31.66 12.20 -12.18
C ALA A 675 32.02 13.41 -11.30
N ARG A 676 33.24 13.90 -11.48
CA ARG A 676 33.72 15.16 -10.88
C ARG A 676 33.98 16.17 -11.98
N ARG A 677 33.45 17.39 -11.80
CA ARG A 677 33.69 18.53 -12.68
C ARG A 677 34.85 19.39 -12.17
N PHE A 678 35.71 19.83 -13.08
CA PHE A 678 36.76 20.81 -12.84
C PHE A 678 36.52 22.04 -13.71
N GLY A 679 36.55 23.22 -13.07
CA GLY A 679 36.22 24.50 -13.70
C GLY A 679 34.82 24.99 -13.35
N ASP A 680 34.72 26.28 -13.02
CA ASP A 680 33.54 27.00 -12.57
C ASP A 680 33.32 28.33 -13.33
N ASN A 681 34.17 28.64 -14.32
CA ASN A 681 34.03 29.81 -15.17
C ASN A 681 33.27 29.46 -16.45
N PHE A 682 32.16 30.16 -16.69
CA PHE A 682 31.27 29.94 -17.84
C PHE A 682 31.36 31.05 -18.90
N GLN A 683 32.29 32.01 -18.75
CA GLN A 683 32.48 33.06 -19.74
C GLN A 683 32.97 32.49 -21.08
N LEU A 684 32.59 33.14 -22.17
CA LEU A 684 33.06 32.84 -23.52
C LEU A 684 34.58 32.62 -23.56
N GLY A 685 35.01 31.46 -24.04
CA GLY A 685 36.41 31.02 -24.10
C GLY A 685 36.87 30.15 -22.92
N SER A 686 36.09 30.07 -21.84
CA SER A 686 36.38 29.20 -20.70
C SER A 686 36.07 27.74 -21.02
N SER A 687 36.77 26.81 -20.37
CA SER A 687 36.53 25.38 -20.53
C SER A 687 36.37 24.68 -19.19
N ILE A 688 35.48 23.70 -19.15
CA ILE A 688 35.34 22.80 -18.02
C ILE A 688 35.73 21.38 -18.43
N SER A 689 36.27 20.61 -17.51
CA SER A 689 36.59 19.20 -17.72
C SER A 689 35.87 18.29 -16.75
N VAL A 690 35.58 17.08 -17.18
CA VAL A 690 34.86 16.06 -16.40
C VAL A 690 35.69 14.79 -16.33
N ILE A 691 35.90 14.29 -15.11
CA ILE A 691 36.58 13.02 -14.83
C ILE A 691 35.57 12.08 -14.16
N CYS A 692 35.40 10.87 -14.71
CA CYS A 692 34.51 9.86 -14.15
C CYS A 692 35.07 9.30 -12.83
N GLU A 693 34.18 8.92 -11.91
CA GLU A 693 34.55 8.25 -10.68
C GLU A 693 35.02 6.80 -10.95
N GLU A 694 35.70 6.17 -9.97
CA GLU A 694 36.24 4.82 -10.15
C GLU A 694 35.15 3.80 -10.52
N GLY A 695 35.46 2.93 -11.48
CA GLY A 695 34.52 1.96 -12.04
C GLY A 695 33.63 2.50 -13.16
N PHE A 696 33.60 3.82 -13.40
CA PHE A 696 32.86 4.45 -14.50
C PHE A 696 33.78 4.90 -15.61
N ILE A 697 33.32 4.75 -16.86
CA ILE A 697 33.99 5.31 -18.04
C ILE A 697 33.11 6.35 -18.71
N LYS A 698 33.75 7.22 -19.49
CA LYS A 698 33.04 8.17 -20.33
C LYS A 698 32.33 7.43 -21.45
N THR A 699 31.00 7.50 -21.46
CA THR A 699 30.15 6.85 -22.48
C THR A 699 29.77 7.81 -23.60
N GLN A 700 29.69 9.12 -23.32
CA GLN A 700 29.33 10.16 -24.29
C GLN A 700 30.07 11.47 -23.98
N GLY A 701 30.32 12.28 -25.00
CA GLY A 701 30.90 13.63 -24.87
C GLY A 701 32.43 13.70 -24.86
N THR A 702 32.95 14.92 -24.91
CA THR A 702 34.40 15.23 -24.90
C THR A 702 34.86 15.55 -23.48
N GLU A 703 36.05 15.09 -23.08
CA GLU A 703 36.56 15.26 -21.69
C GLU A 703 36.55 16.72 -21.21
N THR A 704 36.70 17.64 -22.17
CA THR A 704 36.60 19.07 -21.96
C THR A 704 35.54 19.63 -22.90
N ILE A 705 34.68 20.51 -22.39
CA ILE A 705 33.80 21.35 -23.20
C ILE A 705 34.19 22.81 -23.00
N THR A 706 34.17 23.58 -24.09
CA THR A 706 34.58 24.99 -24.10
C THR A 706 33.39 25.85 -24.46
N CYS A 707 33.21 26.96 -23.76
CA CYS A 707 32.18 27.93 -24.09
C CYS A 707 32.60 28.70 -25.34
N ILE A 708 31.88 28.54 -26.45
CA ILE A 708 32.25 29.08 -27.77
C ILE A 708 31.13 29.93 -28.36
N LEU A 709 31.48 30.76 -29.34
CA LEU A 709 30.52 31.50 -30.16
C LEU A 709 30.32 30.72 -31.46
N MET A 710 29.12 30.17 -31.65
CA MET A 710 28.74 29.40 -32.85
C MET A 710 27.48 30.01 -33.45
N ASP A 711 27.52 30.39 -34.74
CA ASP A 711 26.42 31.05 -35.45
C ASP A 711 25.82 32.26 -34.73
N GLY A 712 26.67 33.05 -34.05
CA GLY A 712 26.28 34.24 -33.29
C GLY A 712 25.71 33.95 -31.90
N LYS A 713 25.71 32.68 -31.46
CA LYS A 713 25.19 32.24 -30.15
C LYS A 713 26.33 31.73 -29.27
N VAL A 714 26.31 32.13 -28.00
CA VAL A 714 27.26 31.63 -26.99
C VAL A 714 26.74 30.31 -26.42
N MET A 715 27.48 29.22 -26.61
CA MET A 715 27.06 27.88 -26.25
C MET A 715 28.26 26.95 -26.03
N TRP A 716 28.06 25.87 -25.28
CA TRP A 716 29.10 24.86 -25.10
C TRP A 716 29.45 24.19 -26.42
N SER A 717 30.74 23.88 -26.61
CA SER A 717 31.27 23.23 -27.82
C SER A 717 30.73 21.82 -28.07
N GLY A 718 30.04 21.24 -27.08
CA GLY A 718 29.43 19.92 -27.14
C GLY A 718 28.63 19.61 -25.87
N PRO A 719 27.94 18.46 -25.83
CA PRO A 719 27.22 18.01 -24.64
C PRO A 719 28.19 17.69 -23.49
N ILE A 720 27.74 17.90 -22.25
CA ILE A 720 28.53 17.52 -21.07
C ILE A 720 28.76 15.99 -21.04
N PRO A 721 29.98 15.52 -20.67
CA PRO A 721 30.28 14.10 -20.63
C PRO A 721 29.40 13.31 -19.68
N LYS A 722 28.94 12.14 -20.13
CA LYS A 722 28.23 11.17 -19.31
C LYS A 722 29.17 10.05 -18.90
N CYS A 723 29.16 9.70 -17.62
CA CYS A 723 29.91 8.61 -17.05
C CYS A 723 28.98 7.43 -16.76
N GLY A 724 29.34 6.24 -17.22
CA GLY A 724 28.55 5.02 -17.06
C GLY A 724 29.44 3.80 -16.86
N ALA A 725 28.91 2.79 -16.17
CA ALA A 725 29.59 1.52 -15.99
C ALA A 725 29.67 0.78 -17.34
N PRO A 726 30.88 0.41 -17.81
CA PRO A 726 31.03 -0.25 -19.10
C PRO A 726 30.59 -1.71 -19.07
N CYS A 727 30.00 -2.16 -20.18
CA CYS A 727 29.79 -3.58 -20.45
C CYS A 727 31.09 -4.18 -21.03
N GLY A 728 31.99 -4.58 -20.14
CA GLY A 728 33.28 -5.20 -20.48
C GLY A 728 34.50 -4.28 -20.50
N GLY A 729 35.70 -4.87 -20.62
CA GLY A 729 36.97 -4.14 -20.74
C GLY A 729 38.21 -4.95 -20.32
N HIS A 730 39.40 -4.39 -20.58
CA HIS A 730 40.69 -4.98 -20.21
C HIS A 730 41.39 -4.14 -19.12
N PHE A 731 41.74 -4.78 -18.00
CA PHE A 731 42.20 -4.13 -16.78
C PHE A 731 43.59 -4.64 -16.42
N SER A 732 44.59 -3.76 -16.41
CA SER A 732 45.99 -4.09 -16.09
C SER A 732 46.55 -3.35 -14.87
N SER A 733 45.71 -2.58 -14.19
CA SER A 733 46.12 -1.89 -12.95
C SER A 733 46.23 -2.88 -11.79
N PRO A 734 47.06 -2.62 -10.77
CA PRO A 734 47.23 -3.55 -9.64
C PRO A 734 45.97 -3.67 -8.76
N SER A 735 45.04 -2.73 -8.87
CA SER A 735 43.72 -2.79 -8.22
C SER A 735 42.70 -1.97 -9.02
N GLY A 736 41.42 -2.26 -8.83
CA GLY A 736 40.34 -1.46 -9.42
C GLY A 736 38.94 -1.93 -9.07
N VAL A 737 37.95 -1.32 -9.71
CA VAL A 737 36.51 -1.60 -9.49
C VAL A 737 35.85 -1.95 -10.81
N ILE A 738 35.04 -3.01 -10.79
CA ILE A 738 34.16 -3.43 -11.88
C ILE A 738 32.72 -3.29 -11.41
N LEU A 739 31.90 -2.62 -12.20
CA LEU A 739 30.48 -2.38 -11.94
C LEU A 739 29.64 -3.01 -13.05
N SER A 740 28.49 -3.56 -12.70
CA SER A 740 27.49 -3.94 -13.70
C SER A 740 27.01 -2.70 -14.48
N PRO A 741 26.76 -2.81 -15.81
CA PRO A 741 26.20 -1.70 -16.59
C PRO A 741 24.92 -1.18 -15.94
N GLY A 742 24.73 0.14 -15.83
CA GLY A 742 23.53 0.74 -15.21
C GLY A 742 23.64 1.07 -13.71
N TRP A 743 24.72 0.64 -13.04
CA TRP A 743 24.98 0.93 -11.63
C TRP A 743 24.90 2.44 -11.28
N PRO A 744 24.32 2.84 -10.13
CA PRO A 744 23.75 2.02 -9.05
C PRO A 744 22.30 1.56 -9.28
N GLY A 745 21.72 1.90 -10.43
CA GLY A 745 20.40 1.43 -10.85
C GLY A 745 20.46 0.02 -11.42
N TYR A 746 19.34 -0.40 -12.00
CA TYR A 746 19.23 -1.73 -12.60
C TYR A 746 20.13 -1.86 -13.83
N TYR A 747 20.70 -3.06 -14.03
CA TYR A 747 21.35 -3.35 -15.30
C TYR A 747 20.34 -3.45 -16.45
N LYS A 748 20.82 -3.66 -17.67
CA LYS A 748 19.95 -3.79 -18.85
C LYS A 748 19.74 -5.25 -19.17
N ASP A 749 18.64 -5.53 -19.83
CA ASP A 749 18.35 -6.85 -20.37
C ASP A 749 19.26 -7.12 -21.59
N SER A 750 19.48 -8.40 -21.89
CA SER A 750 20.20 -8.94 -23.06
C SER A 750 21.65 -8.49 -23.15
N LEU A 751 22.30 -8.33 -22.00
CA LEU A 751 23.71 -8.02 -21.90
C LEU A 751 24.57 -9.26 -22.13
N ASN A 752 25.73 -9.02 -22.71
CA ASN A 752 26.82 -9.97 -22.81
C ASN A 752 28.12 -9.18 -22.61
N CYS A 753 28.56 -9.10 -21.36
CA CYS A 753 29.66 -8.23 -20.94
C CYS A 753 30.87 -9.06 -20.52
N GLU A 754 32.04 -8.70 -21.07
CA GLU A 754 33.28 -9.47 -20.89
C GLU A 754 34.38 -8.59 -20.29
N TRP A 755 34.90 -8.97 -19.12
CA TRP A 755 36.05 -8.30 -18.49
C TRP A 755 37.25 -9.23 -18.40
N VAL A 756 38.43 -8.69 -18.68
CA VAL A 756 39.72 -9.39 -18.52
C VAL A 756 40.58 -8.58 -17.56
N ILE A 757 41.02 -9.22 -16.48
CA ILE A 757 41.97 -8.64 -15.53
C ILE A 757 43.32 -9.33 -15.76
N GLU A 758 44.37 -8.53 -15.96
CA GLU A 758 45.76 -8.96 -16.16
C GLU A 758 46.64 -8.38 -15.04
N ALA A 759 47.22 -9.26 -14.23
CA ALA A 759 48.23 -8.91 -13.23
C ALA A 759 49.66 -9.17 -13.76
N GLU A 760 50.65 -8.61 -13.06
CA GLU A 760 52.06 -8.89 -13.36
C GLU A 760 52.38 -10.39 -13.22
N PRO A 761 53.25 -10.95 -14.08
CA PRO A 761 53.66 -12.36 -13.98
C PRO A 761 54.17 -12.72 -12.58
N GLY A 762 53.61 -13.78 -11.99
CA GLY A 762 53.93 -14.23 -10.62
C GLY A 762 53.02 -13.67 -9.53
N HIS A 763 52.04 -12.83 -9.88
CA HIS A 763 50.96 -12.41 -9.00
C HIS A 763 49.65 -13.13 -9.36
N SER A 764 48.81 -13.35 -8.34
CA SER A 764 47.44 -13.81 -8.46
C SER A 764 46.48 -12.63 -8.34
N ILE A 765 45.31 -12.72 -8.94
CA ILE A 765 44.25 -11.72 -8.86
C ILE A 765 43.26 -12.17 -7.80
N LYS A 766 42.97 -11.32 -6.83
CA LYS A 766 41.87 -11.50 -5.88
C LYS A 766 40.72 -10.61 -6.28
N ILE A 767 39.52 -11.18 -6.39
CA ILE A 767 38.28 -10.40 -6.52
C ILE A 767 37.44 -10.53 -5.25
N THR A 768 36.81 -9.43 -4.85
CA THR A 768 35.91 -9.36 -3.70
C THR A 768 34.61 -8.71 -4.13
N PHE A 769 33.49 -9.33 -3.81
CA PHE A 769 32.16 -8.82 -4.09
C PHE A 769 31.71 -7.93 -2.93
N GLU A 770 31.52 -6.64 -3.18
CA GLU A 770 30.97 -5.70 -2.18
C GLU A 770 29.44 -5.72 -2.20
N ARG A 771 28.86 -5.90 -3.38
CA ARG A 771 27.42 -6.06 -3.63
C ARG A 771 27.22 -7.01 -4.79
N PHE A 772 26.19 -7.85 -4.71
CA PHE A 772 25.80 -8.78 -5.77
C PHE A 772 24.30 -9.05 -5.70
N GLN A 773 23.58 -8.73 -6.78
CA GLN A 773 22.15 -8.98 -6.93
C GLN A 773 21.83 -9.09 -8.42
N THR A 774 21.70 -10.31 -8.91
CA THR A 774 21.28 -10.61 -10.29
C THR A 774 20.02 -11.49 -10.27
N GLU A 775 19.32 -11.60 -11.40
CA GLU A 775 18.18 -12.51 -11.49
C GLU A 775 18.61 -13.96 -11.29
N LEU A 776 17.95 -14.65 -10.35
CA LEU A 776 18.25 -16.03 -9.99
C LEU A 776 17.99 -16.98 -11.17
N ASN A 777 18.98 -17.78 -11.55
CA ASN A 777 18.98 -18.74 -12.67
C ASN A 777 18.92 -18.18 -14.10
N TYR A 778 18.70 -16.88 -14.29
CA TYR A 778 18.55 -16.27 -15.62
C TYR A 778 19.71 -15.34 -15.97
N ASP A 779 20.22 -14.58 -14.98
CA ASP A 779 21.33 -13.66 -15.16
C ASP A 779 22.56 -14.15 -14.41
N VAL A 780 23.60 -14.46 -15.17
CA VAL A 780 24.75 -15.22 -14.67
C VAL A 780 26.04 -14.43 -14.85
N LEU A 781 26.81 -14.33 -13.77
CA LEU A 781 28.20 -13.91 -13.79
C LEU A 781 29.10 -15.14 -13.66
N GLU A 782 29.80 -15.48 -14.73
CA GLU A 782 30.84 -16.51 -14.75
C GLU A 782 32.22 -15.89 -14.52
N VAL A 783 33.05 -16.55 -13.70
CA VAL A 783 34.42 -16.15 -13.42
C VAL A 783 35.35 -17.31 -13.76
N HIS A 784 36.35 -17.06 -14.60
CA HIS A 784 37.29 -18.05 -15.11
C HIS A 784 38.73 -17.71 -14.74
N ASP A 785 39.51 -18.74 -14.40
CA ASP A 785 40.92 -18.66 -14.05
C ASP A 785 41.81 -18.68 -15.30
N GLY A 786 41.90 -17.53 -15.95
CA GLY A 786 42.69 -17.36 -17.16
C GLY A 786 42.15 -16.25 -18.04
N PRO A 787 42.68 -16.11 -19.26
CA PRO A 787 42.42 -14.94 -20.09
C PRO A 787 41.11 -15.00 -20.90
N ASN A 788 40.37 -16.11 -20.88
CA ASN A 788 39.18 -16.30 -21.72
C ASN A 788 38.23 -17.39 -21.20
N LEU A 789 37.06 -17.52 -21.83
CA LEU A 789 36.00 -18.49 -21.52
C LEU A 789 36.43 -19.97 -21.56
N LEU A 790 37.50 -20.32 -22.29
CA LEU A 790 38.03 -21.70 -22.33
C LEU A 790 38.86 -22.04 -21.09
N SER A 791 39.14 -21.05 -20.24
CA SER A 791 39.90 -21.23 -19.01
C SER A 791 39.03 -21.88 -17.92
N PRO A 792 39.63 -22.58 -16.93
CA PRO A 792 38.88 -23.24 -15.87
C PRO A 792 37.87 -22.30 -15.17
N LEU A 793 36.63 -22.74 -15.02
CA LEU A 793 35.60 -21.99 -14.30
C LEU A 793 35.92 -21.98 -12.80
N LEU A 794 36.11 -20.80 -12.22
CA LEU A 794 36.24 -20.60 -10.77
C LEU A 794 34.88 -20.60 -10.08
N GLY A 795 33.88 -20.00 -10.72
CA GLY A 795 32.52 -19.99 -10.22
C GLY A 795 31.54 -19.35 -11.19
N SER A 796 30.27 -19.74 -11.06
CA SER A 796 29.14 -19.20 -11.80
C SER A 796 28.12 -18.72 -10.77
N TYR A 797 27.80 -17.43 -10.81
CA TYR A 797 27.06 -16.74 -9.77
C TYR A 797 25.78 -16.14 -10.34
N ASN A 798 24.68 -16.32 -9.62
CA ASN A 798 23.40 -15.65 -9.88
C ASN A 798 22.64 -15.43 -8.57
N GLY A 799 21.59 -14.61 -8.58
CA GLY A 799 20.76 -14.34 -7.40
C GLY A 799 21.30 -13.23 -6.49
N THR A 800 20.86 -13.24 -5.24
CA THR A 800 21.11 -12.19 -4.22
C THR A 800 22.27 -12.51 -3.28
N GLN A 801 22.77 -13.75 -3.31
CA GLN A 801 23.84 -14.17 -2.41
C GLN A 801 25.16 -13.55 -2.84
N VAL A 802 25.77 -12.76 -1.96
CA VAL A 802 27.08 -12.16 -2.22
C VAL A 802 28.14 -13.27 -2.26
N PRO A 803 28.82 -13.49 -3.41
CA PRO A 803 29.83 -14.53 -3.48
C PRO A 803 31.02 -14.23 -2.58
N GLN A 804 31.68 -15.29 -2.09
CA GLN A 804 32.96 -15.12 -1.39
C GLN A 804 34.04 -14.59 -2.35
N PHE A 805 35.12 -14.06 -1.78
CA PHE A 805 36.27 -13.63 -2.56
C PHE A 805 36.89 -14.81 -3.33
N LEU A 806 37.40 -14.56 -4.53
CA LEU A 806 38.07 -15.56 -5.36
C LEU A 806 39.51 -15.16 -5.64
N PHE A 807 40.36 -16.16 -5.90
CA PHE A 807 41.73 -15.97 -6.36
C PHE A 807 41.93 -16.67 -7.70
N SER A 808 42.69 -16.06 -8.61
CA SER A 808 43.19 -16.74 -9.81
C SER A 808 44.47 -17.53 -9.51
N SER A 809 44.66 -18.66 -10.19
CA SER A 809 45.92 -19.40 -10.24
C SER A 809 46.90 -18.91 -11.29
N SER A 810 46.38 -18.20 -12.29
CA SER A 810 47.19 -17.48 -13.25
C SER A 810 47.27 -15.99 -12.90
N ASN A 811 48.03 -15.23 -13.70
CA ASN A 811 48.01 -13.77 -13.67
C ASN A 811 46.82 -13.18 -14.46
N PHE A 812 45.85 -14.00 -14.88
CA PHE A 812 44.66 -13.58 -15.59
C PHE A 812 43.38 -14.03 -14.88
N MET A 813 42.35 -13.21 -14.96
CA MET A 813 40.99 -13.58 -14.57
C MET A 813 40.00 -13.02 -15.60
N TYR A 814 39.10 -13.87 -16.07
CA TYR A 814 38.10 -13.52 -17.08
C TYR A 814 36.70 -13.59 -16.45
N LEU A 815 35.91 -12.54 -16.62
CA LEU A 815 34.55 -12.45 -16.12
C LEU A 815 33.59 -12.27 -17.29
N LEU A 816 32.52 -13.05 -17.32
CA LEU A 816 31.44 -12.97 -18.29
C LEU A 816 30.11 -12.76 -17.57
N PHE A 817 29.43 -11.64 -17.82
CA PHE A 817 28.08 -11.39 -17.35
C PHE A 817 27.10 -11.46 -18.50
N THR A 818 26.13 -12.37 -18.41
CA THR A 818 25.06 -12.54 -19.38
C THR A 818 23.71 -12.32 -18.74
N THR A 819 22.86 -11.50 -19.37
CA THR A 819 21.48 -11.29 -18.92
C THR A 819 20.47 -11.74 -19.95
N ASP A 820 19.29 -12.16 -19.48
CA ASP A 820 18.19 -12.60 -20.33
C ASP A 820 17.40 -11.40 -20.89
N ASN A 821 16.23 -11.60 -21.51
CA ASN A 821 15.47 -10.53 -22.15
C ASN A 821 14.46 -9.81 -21.22
N SER A 822 14.57 -9.97 -19.90
CA SER A 822 13.69 -9.34 -18.92
C SER A 822 14.36 -9.17 -17.56
N ARG A 823 13.67 -8.50 -16.62
CA ARG A 823 13.97 -8.52 -15.17
C ARG A 823 15.43 -8.27 -14.77
N SER A 824 15.83 -7.01 -14.89
CA SER A 824 17.09 -6.55 -14.34
C SER A 824 17.05 -6.26 -12.83
N ASN A 825 18.17 -6.51 -12.14
CA ASN A 825 18.40 -6.18 -10.73
C ASN A 825 19.55 -5.16 -10.56
N ASN A 826 19.90 -4.77 -9.32
CA ASN A 826 20.93 -3.76 -9.03
C ASN A 826 22.34 -4.17 -9.51
N GLY A 827 22.53 -5.45 -9.83
CA GLY A 827 23.78 -5.99 -10.37
C GLY A 827 24.85 -6.15 -9.31
N PHE A 828 26.10 -5.82 -9.66
CA PHE A 828 27.24 -6.10 -8.80
C PHE A 828 28.29 -5.00 -8.78
N LYS A 829 29.01 -4.96 -7.65
CA LYS A 829 30.21 -4.15 -7.45
C LYS A 829 31.34 -5.07 -7.00
N ILE A 830 32.34 -5.22 -7.86
CA ILE A 830 33.51 -6.07 -7.64
C ILE A 830 34.74 -5.21 -7.47
N HIS A 831 35.48 -5.45 -6.40
CA HIS A 831 36.82 -4.91 -6.21
C HIS A 831 37.86 -5.97 -6.54
N TYR A 832 38.86 -5.64 -7.33
CA TYR A 832 39.97 -6.55 -7.62
C TYR A 832 41.31 -5.97 -7.15
N GLU A 833 42.21 -6.85 -6.72
CA GLU A 833 43.57 -6.52 -6.31
C GLU A 833 44.57 -7.63 -6.72
N SER A 834 45.79 -7.24 -7.05
CA SER A 834 46.91 -8.16 -7.33
C SER A 834 47.62 -8.57 -6.03
N VAL A 835 47.82 -9.87 -5.82
CA VAL A 835 48.33 -10.48 -4.59
C VAL A 835 49.52 -11.40 -4.88
N THR A 836 50.49 -11.46 -3.98
CA THR A 836 51.68 -12.33 -4.12
C THR A 836 51.47 -13.71 -3.50
N VAL A 837 51.82 -14.79 -4.22
CA VAL A 837 51.71 -16.16 -3.72
C VAL A 837 52.91 -16.49 -2.82
N ASN A 838 52.67 -16.89 -1.56
CA ASN A 838 53.74 -17.27 -0.64
C ASN A 838 54.32 -18.66 -1.02
N THR A 839 55.65 -18.76 -1.12
CA THR A 839 56.36 -19.84 -1.84
C THR A 839 56.44 -21.18 -1.09
N TYR A 840 55.79 -21.32 0.07
CA TYR A 840 55.92 -22.50 0.94
C TYR A 840 54.58 -23.05 1.45
N SER A 841 53.46 -22.43 1.10
CA SER A 841 52.12 -22.80 1.56
C SER A 841 51.07 -22.46 0.52
N CYS A 842 49.95 -23.16 0.54
CA CYS A 842 48.75 -22.73 -0.17
C CYS A 842 48.16 -21.48 0.50
N LEU A 843 47.40 -20.68 -0.25
CA LEU A 843 46.61 -19.59 0.32
C LEU A 843 45.50 -20.13 1.23
N ASP A 844 45.09 -19.36 2.24
CA ASP A 844 43.99 -19.76 3.12
C ASP A 844 42.72 -19.97 2.28
N PRO A 845 42.15 -21.20 2.23
CA PRO A 845 40.99 -21.51 1.39
C PRO A 845 39.69 -20.89 1.90
N GLY A 846 39.68 -20.32 3.10
CA GLY A 846 38.47 -19.79 3.74
C GLY A 846 37.66 -20.86 4.48
N ILE A 847 36.40 -20.51 4.78
CA ILE A 847 35.41 -21.37 5.45
C ILE A 847 34.09 -21.28 4.66
N PRO A 848 33.45 -22.40 4.30
CA PRO A 848 32.17 -22.39 3.60
C PRO A 848 31.09 -21.72 4.45
N VAL A 849 30.15 -21.00 3.81
CA VAL A 849 28.98 -20.45 4.49
C VAL A 849 28.14 -21.61 5.06
N HIS A 850 27.63 -21.49 6.29
CA HIS A 850 26.98 -22.59 7.02
C HIS A 850 27.88 -23.84 7.20
N GLY A 851 29.21 -23.64 7.19
CA GLY A 851 30.19 -24.70 7.32
C GLY A 851 31.30 -24.40 8.33
N ARG A 852 32.11 -25.42 8.61
CA ARG A 852 33.25 -25.37 9.52
C ARG A 852 34.45 -26.06 8.88
N ARG A 853 35.64 -25.49 9.08
CA ARG A 853 36.92 -26.08 8.65
C ARG A 853 37.63 -26.73 9.83
N TYR A 854 38.20 -27.91 9.59
CA TYR A 854 39.13 -28.59 10.49
C TYR A 854 40.52 -28.63 9.86
N GLY A 855 41.50 -28.12 10.60
CA GLY A 855 42.88 -27.92 10.13
C GLY A 855 43.20 -26.44 9.89
N HIS A 856 44.44 -26.08 10.19
CA HIS A 856 44.96 -24.70 10.08
C HIS A 856 46.39 -24.67 9.51
N ASP A 857 46.89 -25.82 9.05
CA ASP A 857 48.20 -25.95 8.42
C ASP A 857 48.01 -25.99 6.90
N PHE A 858 48.55 -24.98 6.22
CA PHE A 858 48.46 -24.80 4.77
C PHE A 858 49.78 -25.09 4.06
N SER A 859 50.74 -25.70 4.77
CA SER A 859 52.00 -26.11 4.14
C SER A 859 51.77 -27.19 3.09
N ILE A 860 52.66 -27.24 2.10
CA ILE A 860 52.58 -28.20 1.00
C ILE A 860 52.56 -29.64 1.54
N GLY A 861 51.54 -30.40 1.16
CA GLY A 861 51.28 -31.77 1.61
C GLY A 861 50.29 -31.87 2.78
N SER A 862 49.90 -30.76 3.39
CA SER A 862 48.90 -30.74 4.47
C SER A 862 47.47 -30.78 3.92
N THR A 863 46.56 -31.34 4.71
CA THR A 863 45.14 -31.47 4.35
C THR A 863 44.23 -30.69 5.29
N VAL A 864 43.15 -30.12 4.73
CA VAL A 864 42.08 -29.46 5.47
C VAL A 864 40.74 -30.07 5.07
N SER A 865 39.93 -30.42 6.06
CA SER A 865 38.63 -31.06 5.89
C SER A 865 37.51 -30.14 6.36
N PHE A 866 36.29 -30.34 5.86
CA PHE A 866 35.15 -29.46 6.14
C PHE A 866 33.95 -30.27 6.65
N SER A 867 33.06 -29.61 7.39
CA SER A 867 31.73 -30.13 7.73
C SER A 867 30.71 -29.02 7.64
N CYS A 868 29.48 -29.35 7.30
CA CYS A 868 28.38 -28.39 7.31
C CYS A 868 27.64 -28.35 8.64
N ASP A 869 26.96 -27.24 8.91
CA ASP A 869 25.99 -27.13 9.98
C ASP A 869 24.78 -28.07 9.72
N PRO A 870 24.02 -28.48 10.75
CA PRO A 870 22.96 -29.48 10.60
C PRO A 870 21.89 -29.10 9.55
N GLY A 871 21.62 -30.01 8.62
CA GLY A 871 20.63 -29.83 7.54
C GLY A 871 21.22 -29.38 6.21
N TYR A 872 22.52 -29.06 6.18
CA TYR A 872 23.29 -28.82 4.96
C TYR A 872 24.18 -30.04 4.66
N GLU A 873 24.38 -30.31 3.37
CA GLU A 873 25.23 -31.38 2.87
C GLU A 873 26.44 -30.79 2.15
N LEU A 874 27.62 -31.39 2.35
CA LEU A 874 28.87 -30.89 1.79
C LEU A 874 28.94 -31.32 0.32
N SER A 875 29.17 -30.39 -0.61
CA SER A 875 29.20 -30.74 -2.05
C SER A 875 30.34 -31.68 -2.44
N HIS A 876 31.43 -31.70 -1.66
CA HIS A 876 32.55 -32.64 -1.81
C HIS A 876 33.09 -33.09 -0.45
N GLU A 877 33.06 -34.41 -0.18
CA GLU A 877 33.54 -35.00 1.09
C GLU A 877 35.07 -35.17 1.18
N GLU A 878 35.80 -35.03 0.07
CA GLU A 878 37.25 -35.19 0.05
C GLU A 878 37.96 -34.00 0.73
N PRO A 879 38.95 -34.24 1.62
CA PRO A 879 39.76 -33.17 2.21
C PRO A 879 40.60 -32.45 1.15
N LEU A 880 40.67 -31.13 1.23
CA LEU A 880 41.56 -30.33 0.40
C LEU A 880 43.01 -30.63 0.76
N LEU A 881 43.79 -31.09 -0.21
CA LEU A 881 45.23 -31.32 -0.10
C LEU A 881 45.98 -30.13 -0.69
N CYS A 882 46.90 -29.54 0.06
CA CYS A 882 47.79 -28.51 -0.47
C CYS A 882 48.85 -29.19 -1.33
N GLU A 883 48.76 -29.02 -2.65
CA GLU A 883 49.63 -29.67 -3.62
C GLU A 883 50.95 -28.91 -3.81
N LYS A 884 51.92 -29.56 -4.46
CA LYS A 884 53.26 -28.98 -4.72
C LYS A 884 53.26 -27.76 -5.63
N ASN A 885 52.14 -27.50 -6.30
CA ASN A 885 51.89 -26.32 -7.13
C ASN A 885 51.43 -25.10 -6.29
N HIS A 886 51.35 -25.22 -4.96
CA HIS A 886 50.81 -24.20 -4.04
C HIS A 886 49.30 -23.99 -4.14
N TRP A 887 48.58 -24.94 -4.75
CA TRP A 887 47.13 -24.95 -4.90
C TRP A 887 46.50 -26.06 -4.08
N TRP A 888 45.25 -25.85 -3.71
CA TRP A 888 44.45 -26.92 -3.15
C TRP A 888 44.02 -27.88 -4.26
N SER A 889 43.88 -29.16 -3.94
CA SER A 889 43.51 -30.24 -4.86
C SER A 889 42.22 -30.02 -5.64
N HIS A 890 41.31 -29.20 -5.10
CA HIS A 890 40.07 -28.76 -5.75
C HIS A 890 39.58 -27.43 -5.12
N PRO A 891 38.54 -26.78 -5.67
CA PRO A 891 37.92 -25.61 -5.05
C PRO A 891 37.37 -25.89 -3.65
N LEU A 892 37.17 -24.82 -2.86
CA LEU A 892 36.53 -24.89 -1.54
C LEU A 892 35.13 -25.53 -1.67
N PRO A 893 34.81 -26.59 -0.92
CA PRO A 893 33.49 -27.20 -0.96
C PRO A 893 32.40 -26.28 -0.40
N THR A 894 31.20 -26.40 -0.95
CA THR A 894 29.98 -25.67 -0.53
C THR A 894 29.16 -26.50 0.46
N CYS A 895 28.33 -25.82 1.25
CA CYS A 895 27.35 -26.44 2.15
C CYS A 895 25.95 -26.12 1.64
N ASP A 896 25.32 -27.10 1.00
CA ASP A 896 24.09 -26.91 0.25
C ASP A 896 22.93 -27.63 0.94
N ALA A 897 21.80 -26.96 1.07
CA ALA A 897 20.57 -27.61 1.48
C ALA A 897 19.97 -28.30 0.25
N LEU A 898 20.05 -29.63 0.18
CA LEU A 898 19.68 -30.41 -1.00
C LEU A 898 18.20 -30.83 -1.02
N CYS A 899 17.70 -31.05 -2.24
CA CYS A 899 16.36 -31.56 -2.50
C CYS A 899 16.29 -33.09 -2.29
N GLY A 900 16.22 -33.49 -1.03
CA GLY A 900 16.14 -34.89 -0.59
C GLY A 900 17.39 -35.34 0.17
N GLY A 901 17.31 -36.47 0.88
CA GLY A 901 18.42 -37.00 1.68
C GLY A 901 18.00 -37.95 2.80
N ASP A 902 18.97 -38.67 3.39
CA ASP A 902 18.74 -39.61 4.48
C ASP A 902 19.05 -38.98 5.84
N VAL A 903 18.03 -38.83 6.69
CA VAL A 903 18.20 -38.35 8.07
C VAL A 903 18.14 -39.53 9.03
N ARG A 904 19.29 -39.86 9.64
CA ARG A 904 19.43 -41.00 10.57
C ARG A 904 19.82 -40.52 11.96
N GLY A 905 19.10 -40.98 12.97
CA GLY A 905 19.44 -40.72 14.37
C GLY A 905 18.23 -40.42 15.25
N PRO A 906 18.46 -40.12 16.55
CA PRO A 906 17.39 -39.80 17.49
C PRO A 906 16.76 -38.41 17.23
N SER A 907 17.44 -37.54 16.48
CA SER A 907 17.00 -36.21 16.03
C SER A 907 17.81 -35.79 14.80
N GLY A 908 17.25 -35.00 13.90
CA GLY A 908 17.96 -34.46 12.73
C GLY A 908 17.26 -33.23 12.14
N THR A 909 17.97 -32.48 11.30
CA THR A 909 17.49 -31.22 10.70
C THR A 909 17.31 -31.42 9.20
N ILE A 910 16.14 -31.08 8.67
CA ILE A 910 15.86 -31.02 7.24
C ILE A 910 15.62 -29.56 6.89
N LEU A 911 16.34 -29.06 5.90
CA LEU A 911 16.17 -27.72 5.37
C LEU A 911 15.48 -27.80 4.01
N SER A 912 14.70 -26.78 3.65
CA SER A 912 14.22 -26.66 2.28
C SER A 912 15.42 -26.53 1.34
N PRO A 913 15.31 -26.98 0.07
CA PRO A 913 16.39 -26.82 -0.88
C PRO A 913 16.86 -25.36 -0.90
N GLY A 914 18.16 -25.10 -0.95
CA GLY A 914 18.71 -23.73 -1.00
C GLY A 914 18.50 -22.84 0.23
N TYR A 915 17.92 -23.33 1.35
CA TYR A 915 17.69 -22.52 2.56
C TYR A 915 18.97 -21.79 3.04
N PRO A 916 18.91 -20.51 3.46
CA PRO A 916 17.72 -19.69 3.71
C PRO A 916 17.07 -19.06 2.46
N ASP A 917 17.65 -19.27 1.28
CA ASP A 917 17.24 -18.61 0.05
C ASP A 917 16.08 -19.35 -0.65
N LEU A 918 15.46 -18.68 -1.62
CA LEU A 918 14.35 -19.20 -2.42
C LEU A 918 14.83 -20.34 -3.33
N TYR A 919 14.10 -21.46 -3.37
CA TYR A 919 14.38 -22.58 -4.25
C TYR A 919 13.44 -22.66 -5.46
N PRO A 920 13.87 -23.26 -6.58
CA PRO A 920 13.07 -23.39 -7.79
C PRO A 920 11.70 -24.07 -7.57
N ASN A 921 10.70 -23.61 -8.31
CA ASN A 921 9.36 -24.21 -8.30
C ASN A 921 9.39 -25.62 -8.93
N SER A 922 8.50 -26.52 -8.46
CA SER A 922 8.30 -27.89 -9.00
C SER A 922 9.37 -28.94 -8.67
N LEU A 923 10.13 -28.76 -7.58
CA LEU A 923 11.06 -29.77 -7.08
C LEU A 923 10.32 -30.89 -6.30
N ASN A 924 10.52 -32.16 -6.70
CA ASN A 924 10.02 -33.34 -5.99
C ASN A 924 11.10 -33.92 -5.07
N CYS A 925 11.25 -33.34 -3.89
CA CYS A 925 12.26 -33.75 -2.92
C CYS A 925 11.73 -34.87 -2.02
N THR A 926 12.54 -35.90 -1.78
CA THR A 926 12.20 -37.02 -0.88
C THR A 926 13.28 -37.15 0.18
N TRP A 927 12.89 -37.06 1.45
CA TRP A 927 13.78 -37.33 2.58
C TRP A 927 13.37 -38.62 3.27
N THR A 928 14.34 -39.49 3.55
CA THR A 928 14.11 -40.74 4.27
C THR A 928 14.55 -40.53 5.72
N VAL A 929 13.61 -40.58 6.65
CA VAL A 929 13.91 -40.50 8.09
C VAL A 929 13.89 -41.89 8.68
N ASP A 930 15.04 -42.36 9.17
CA ASP A 930 15.18 -43.69 9.79
C ASP A 930 15.45 -43.57 11.29
N VAL A 931 14.59 -44.19 12.11
CA VAL A 931 14.60 -44.10 13.57
C VAL A 931 14.65 -45.50 14.18
N THR A 932 15.53 -45.71 15.16
CA THR A 932 15.74 -47.04 15.77
C THR A 932 14.48 -47.59 16.46
N HIS A 933 14.20 -48.88 16.25
CA HIS A 933 12.97 -49.58 16.66
C HIS A 933 12.53 -49.35 18.12
N GLY A 934 11.23 -49.07 18.31
CA GLY A 934 10.56 -49.08 19.62
C GLY A 934 10.03 -47.72 20.12
N LYS A 935 10.12 -46.65 19.31
CA LYS A 935 9.55 -45.34 19.61
C LYS A 935 8.92 -44.68 18.37
N GLY A 936 7.98 -45.37 17.75
CA GLY A 936 7.07 -44.82 16.74
C GLY A 936 5.66 -44.75 17.29
#